data_AF-A0A6A6SWD3-F1
#
_entry.id   AF-A0A6A6SWD3-F1
#
_cell.length_a   1.000
_cell.length_b   1.000
_cell.length_c   1.000
_cell.angle_alpha   90.00
_cell.angle_beta   90.00
_cell.angle_gamma   90.00
#
_symmetry.space_group_name_H-M   'P 1'
#
loop_
_entity.id
_entity.type
_entity.pdbx_description
1 polymer ?
#
loop_
_entity_poly.entity_id
_entity_poly.type
_entity_poly.pdbx_seq_one_letter_code
_entity_poly.pdbx_strand_id
1 'polypeptide(L)'
;MKDFKGKTALITGGGTGIGLALSLQLAALGTNIVVCSTNKDRLSAGAQQVRDASPDVKVLDIVCDISDRSSVRNLKEEVTKTGLQVDILVCNSGVTTSGPYHEHRDEDWDWVYGVVLHGTTYCIQAFYPDMVKRGYGHVVVNGSQAGMVPNWVTLHGPYTSAKAAVHALGAALRPEAAEHGVGVTTVVIAGTQTEIMKSERSRPERFGEPLKVEVKKREARRVPASEVAGQIVDGIREDKGWVATHPDLKDRTKHQCSTASTIPDARDEWSVSAGKPLDTQCQTSPPHDWRLPHTHRRYFDCCCLTSARSSRSLYRGLLLRHAHAPAPAPISPSPTARHPSRGLAASPHSNRIVPTVVLTMGVTDFTTLCAKVAIPLCALVGPRNTINEAGTGIQANCYSRTIELANTLIFQGANDFMHILALVMTIVMIIHVRSKFTAVGRKEITTFFYIYMLLTLVSLILDAGVSAPGSGSYPYFAAAQAGLASALCTCLLINGFVGFQLYEDGTTLSVWLLRLCSLGMFIISGAVALLTFKGWGGLKPSKPIGIFVVLYIVNAIQLVIYVCSQFLLVLGTLEDRWPLGDILFGVFFFVIGQVVLYVFSETICTHVQHYLDGLFFATICNLLAVMMVYKYWDSITKEDLEFSVGVKQHNWEVKELLPEEEKRGTVYNQSEYSDSLYHQPMNRSSHYSLAGH
;
A
#
# COMPACT_ATOMS: atom_id res chain seq x y z
N MET A 1 -30.20 -22.39 -10.10
CA MET A 1 -31.49 -23.06 -9.80
C MET A 1 -32.23 -23.39 -11.10
N LYS A 2 -32.44 -24.66 -11.47
CA LYS A 2 -32.99 -25.02 -12.80
C LYS A 2 -34.52 -24.96 -12.90
N ASP A 3 -35.24 -25.32 -11.85
CA ASP A 3 -36.70 -25.26 -11.77
C ASP A 3 -37.12 -24.15 -10.80
N PHE A 4 -38.13 -23.40 -11.21
CA PHE A 4 -38.70 -22.23 -10.52
C PHE A 4 -40.12 -22.52 -10.01
N LYS A 5 -40.79 -23.58 -10.50
CA LYS A 5 -42.19 -23.84 -10.19
C LYS A 5 -42.37 -24.20 -8.72
N GLY A 6 -43.32 -23.54 -8.05
CA GLY A 6 -43.61 -23.75 -6.62
C GLY A 6 -42.56 -23.17 -5.66
N LYS A 7 -41.46 -22.61 -6.17
CA LYS A 7 -40.45 -21.90 -5.37
C LYS A 7 -40.98 -20.56 -4.87
N THR A 8 -40.31 -19.95 -3.89
CA THR A 8 -40.65 -18.58 -3.44
C THR A 8 -39.49 -17.60 -3.64
N ALA A 9 -39.77 -16.48 -4.30
CA ALA A 9 -38.83 -15.36 -4.43
C ALA A 9 -39.24 -14.17 -3.56
N LEU A 10 -38.35 -13.71 -2.68
CA LEU A 10 -38.47 -12.45 -1.95
C LEU A 10 -37.70 -11.35 -2.70
N ILE A 11 -38.39 -10.32 -3.17
CA ILE A 11 -37.84 -9.25 -4.01
C ILE A 11 -38.01 -7.90 -3.31
N THR A 12 -36.91 -7.35 -2.79
CA THR A 12 -36.92 -6.01 -2.20
C THR A 12 -37.09 -4.96 -3.30
N GLY A 13 -38.02 -4.02 -3.13
CA GLY A 13 -38.40 -3.06 -4.17
C GLY A 13 -39.22 -3.69 -5.31
N GLY A 14 -39.75 -4.90 -5.11
CA GLY A 14 -40.44 -5.70 -6.13
C GLY A 14 -41.72 -5.08 -6.73
N GLY A 15 -42.26 -4.01 -6.15
CA GLY A 15 -43.43 -3.32 -6.71
C GLY A 15 -43.13 -2.35 -7.86
N THR A 16 -41.86 -2.05 -8.19
CA THR A 16 -41.54 -1.05 -9.24
C THR A 16 -40.27 -1.38 -10.02
N GLY A 17 -40.13 -0.83 -11.24
CA GLY A 17 -38.90 -0.89 -12.03
C GLY A 17 -38.39 -2.31 -12.30
N ILE A 18 -37.10 -2.54 -12.07
CA ILE A 18 -36.45 -3.86 -12.27
C ILE A 18 -37.07 -4.92 -11.34
N GLY A 19 -37.42 -4.55 -10.10
CA GLY A 19 -38.04 -5.47 -9.15
C GLY A 19 -39.40 -5.98 -9.64
N LEU A 20 -40.23 -5.11 -10.21
CA LEU A 20 -41.53 -5.48 -10.78
C LEU A 20 -41.38 -6.35 -12.03
N ALA A 21 -40.46 -5.98 -12.93
CA ALA A 21 -40.18 -6.77 -14.12
C ALA A 21 -39.68 -8.19 -13.77
N LEU A 22 -38.87 -8.33 -12.72
CA LEU A 22 -38.41 -9.62 -12.22
C LEU A 22 -39.53 -10.41 -11.51
N SER A 23 -40.38 -9.73 -10.74
CA SER A 23 -41.56 -10.33 -10.10
C SER A 23 -42.50 -10.96 -11.14
N LEU A 24 -42.81 -10.23 -12.21
CA LEU A 24 -43.64 -10.71 -13.32
C LEU A 24 -43.04 -11.93 -14.03
N GLN A 25 -41.72 -11.92 -14.30
CA GLN A 25 -41.06 -13.03 -15.00
C GLN A 25 -40.92 -14.29 -14.13
N LEU A 26 -40.60 -14.14 -12.84
CA LEU A 26 -40.55 -15.28 -11.91
C LEU A 26 -41.95 -15.85 -11.66
N ALA A 27 -42.98 -15.01 -11.54
CA ALA A 27 -44.38 -15.45 -11.43
C ALA A 27 -44.82 -16.25 -12.65
N ALA A 28 -44.50 -15.79 -13.86
CA ALA A 28 -44.79 -16.51 -15.11
C ALA A 28 -44.06 -17.87 -15.23
N LEU A 29 -42.97 -18.07 -14.46
CA LEU A 29 -42.28 -19.36 -14.31
C LEU A 29 -42.85 -20.23 -13.17
N GLY A 30 -43.97 -19.83 -12.56
CA GLY A 30 -44.62 -20.55 -11.47
C GLY A 30 -44.02 -20.30 -10.08
N THR A 31 -43.25 -19.22 -9.90
CA THR A 31 -42.65 -18.85 -8.60
C THR A 31 -43.64 -18.04 -7.78
N ASN A 32 -43.85 -18.41 -6.51
CA ASN A 32 -44.55 -17.57 -5.54
C ASN A 32 -43.72 -16.30 -5.26
N ILE A 33 -44.36 -15.14 -5.22
CA ILE A 33 -43.68 -13.85 -5.11
C ILE A 33 -43.99 -13.21 -3.76
N VAL A 34 -42.95 -12.78 -3.05
CA VAL A 34 -43.06 -11.84 -1.95
C VAL A 34 -42.35 -10.56 -2.37
N VAL A 35 -43.06 -9.43 -2.38
CA VAL A 35 -42.48 -8.11 -2.63
C VAL A 35 -42.53 -7.28 -1.35
N CYS A 36 -41.47 -6.51 -1.10
CA CYS A 36 -41.46 -5.55 0.02
C CYS A 36 -40.90 -4.18 -0.38
N SER A 37 -41.47 -3.11 0.19
CA SER A 37 -40.97 -1.74 0.09
C SER A 37 -41.65 -0.82 1.12
N THR A 38 -41.20 0.42 1.23
CA THR A 38 -41.74 1.42 2.18
C THR A 38 -43.08 2.02 1.76
N ASN A 39 -43.36 2.20 0.46
CA ASN A 39 -44.59 2.82 0.00
C ASN A 39 -45.67 1.76 -0.30
N LYS A 40 -46.69 1.69 0.56
CA LYS A 40 -47.78 0.70 0.48
C LYS A 40 -48.50 0.73 -0.86
N ASP A 41 -49.00 1.88 -1.29
CA ASP A 41 -49.87 1.96 -2.48
C ASP A 41 -49.15 1.52 -3.77
N ARG A 42 -47.88 1.95 -3.93
CA ARG A 42 -47.04 1.52 -5.07
C ARG A 42 -46.67 0.05 -4.98
N LEU A 43 -46.46 -0.49 -3.78
CA LEU A 43 -46.17 -1.91 -3.57
C LEU A 43 -47.38 -2.76 -3.94
N SER A 44 -48.57 -2.44 -3.41
CA SER A 44 -49.81 -3.16 -3.66
C SER A 44 -50.26 -3.05 -5.12
N ALA A 45 -50.08 -1.89 -5.77
CA ALA A 45 -50.35 -1.74 -7.21
C ALA A 45 -49.42 -2.59 -8.08
N GLY A 46 -48.12 -2.67 -7.73
CA GLY A 46 -47.17 -3.55 -8.42
C GLY A 46 -47.48 -5.03 -8.19
N ALA A 47 -47.78 -5.42 -6.94
CA ALA A 47 -48.18 -6.78 -6.59
C ALA A 47 -49.49 -7.20 -7.29
N GLN A 48 -50.42 -6.26 -7.48
CA GLN A 48 -51.65 -6.55 -8.21
C GLN A 48 -51.37 -6.88 -9.68
N GLN A 49 -50.48 -6.16 -10.36
CA GLN A 49 -50.07 -6.52 -11.73
C GLN A 49 -49.48 -7.93 -11.83
N VAL A 50 -48.76 -8.39 -10.78
CA VAL A 50 -48.24 -9.76 -10.72
C VAL A 50 -49.36 -10.77 -10.50
N ARG A 51 -50.35 -10.48 -9.64
CA ARG A 51 -51.54 -11.32 -9.43
C ARG A 51 -52.37 -11.45 -10.71
N ASP A 52 -52.60 -10.34 -11.41
CA ASP A 52 -53.38 -10.29 -12.65
C ASP A 52 -52.69 -11.04 -13.79
N ALA A 53 -51.36 -10.98 -13.87
CA ALA A 53 -50.57 -11.66 -14.90
C ALA A 53 -50.26 -13.14 -14.59
N SER A 54 -50.45 -13.59 -13.36
CA SER A 54 -50.12 -14.96 -12.91
C SER A 54 -51.01 -15.38 -11.72
N PRO A 55 -52.29 -15.68 -11.96
CA PRO A 55 -53.25 -15.97 -10.89
C PRO A 55 -52.97 -17.28 -10.13
N ASP A 56 -52.18 -18.20 -10.71
CA ASP A 56 -51.86 -19.50 -10.15
C ASP A 56 -50.73 -19.49 -9.09
N VAL A 57 -50.06 -18.34 -8.88
CA VAL A 57 -48.98 -18.20 -7.88
C VAL A 57 -49.41 -17.33 -6.70
N LYS A 58 -48.89 -17.63 -5.51
CA LYS A 58 -49.13 -16.76 -4.33
C LYS A 58 -48.30 -15.48 -4.48
N VAL A 59 -48.94 -14.33 -4.29
CA VAL A 59 -48.29 -13.01 -4.31
C VAL A 59 -48.59 -12.24 -3.03
N LEU A 60 -47.55 -11.93 -2.25
CA LEU A 60 -47.62 -11.17 -1.00
C LEU A 60 -46.93 -9.81 -1.15
N ASP A 61 -47.61 -8.75 -0.74
CA ASP A 61 -47.05 -7.40 -0.58
C ASP A 61 -46.93 -7.03 0.90
N ILE A 62 -45.69 -6.95 1.40
CA ILE A 62 -45.39 -6.65 2.82
C ILE A 62 -44.65 -5.31 2.90
N VAL A 63 -45.22 -4.34 3.62
CA VAL A 63 -44.57 -3.05 3.85
C VAL A 63 -43.33 -3.25 4.73
N CYS A 64 -42.16 -2.84 4.24
CA CYS A 64 -40.89 -2.98 4.95
C CYS A 64 -39.93 -1.86 4.57
N ASP A 65 -39.33 -1.22 5.57
CA ASP A 65 -38.16 -0.37 5.40
C ASP A 65 -36.91 -1.21 5.64
N ILE A 66 -36.25 -1.64 4.56
CA ILE A 66 -35.05 -2.46 4.69
C ILE A 66 -33.88 -1.76 5.37
N SER A 67 -33.89 -0.42 5.49
CA SER A 67 -32.87 0.31 6.26
C SER A 67 -33.03 0.16 7.78
N ASP A 68 -34.16 -0.38 8.23
CA ASP A 68 -34.43 -0.72 9.63
C ASP A 68 -34.36 -2.24 9.86
N ARG A 69 -33.38 -2.67 10.66
CA ARG A 69 -33.16 -4.07 11.04
C ARG A 69 -34.38 -4.69 11.73
N SER A 70 -35.16 -3.90 12.48
CA SER A 70 -36.40 -4.39 13.12
C SER A 70 -37.49 -4.66 12.09
N SER A 71 -37.66 -3.78 11.09
CA SER A 71 -38.59 -3.98 9.98
C SER A 71 -38.26 -5.22 9.16
N VAL A 72 -36.98 -5.51 8.94
CA VAL A 72 -36.54 -6.74 8.24
C VAL A 72 -36.80 -8.01 9.06
N ARG A 73 -36.68 -7.98 10.40
CA ARG A 73 -37.10 -9.10 11.27
C ARG A 73 -38.61 -9.34 11.18
N ASN A 74 -39.41 -8.27 11.24
CA ASN A 74 -40.87 -8.38 11.11
C ASN A 74 -41.26 -8.94 9.72
N LEU A 75 -40.59 -8.50 8.64
CA LEU A 75 -40.76 -9.09 7.30
C LEU A 75 -40.48 -10.60 7.29
N LYS A 76 -39.42 -11.04 7.99
CA LYS A 76 -39.08 -12.47 8.11
C LYS A 76 -40.15 -13.25 8.88
N GLU A 77 -40.71 -12.70 9.95
CA GLU A 77 -41.82 -13.29 10.70
C GLU A 77 -43.09 -13.38 9.85
N GLU A 78 -43.51 -12.30 9.19
CA GLU A 78 -44.69 -12.27 8.32
C GLU A 78 -44.61 -13.30 7.18
N VAL A 79 -43.45 -13.41 6.50
CA VAL A 79 -43.26 -14.46 5.49
C VAL A 79 -43.38 -15.85 6.11
N THR A 80 -42.79 -16.07 7.28
CA THR A 80 -42.81 -17.38 7.97
C THR A 80 -44.24 -17.77 8.38
N LYS A 81 -45.08 -16.83 8.83
CA LYS A 81 -46.50 -17.07 9.18
C LYS A 81 -47.33 -17.62 8.01
N THR A 82 -46.94 -17.31 6.76
CA THR A 82 -47.65 -17.81 5.56
C THR A 82 -47.28 -19.25 5.16
N GLY A 83 -46.32 -19.86 5.86
CA GLY A 83 -45.74 -21.17 5.49
C GLY A 83 -44.87 -21.15 4.24
N LEU A 84 -44.63 -19.97 3.64
CA LEU A 84 -43.73 -19.84 2.48
C LEU A 84 -42.26 -19.90 2.90
N GLN A 85 -41.50 -20.68 2.14
CA GLN A 85 -40.06 -20.83 2.29
C GLN A 85 -39.36 -20.04 1.18
N VAL A 86 -38.55 -19.04 1.54
CA VAL A 86 -37.80 -18.24 0.56
C VAL A 86 -36.66 -19.08 -0.02
N ASP A 87 -36.79 -19.44 -1.29
CA ASP A 87 -35.78 -20.12 -2.10
C ASP A 87 -34.87 -19.11 -2.81
N ILE A 88 -35.41 -17.98 -3.25
CA ILE A 88 -34.69 -16.93 -3.97
C ILE A 88 -34.80 -15.62 -3.17
N LEU A 89 -33.66 -15.05 -2.75
CA LEU A 89 -33.60 -13.72 -2.14
C LEU A 89 -33.04 -12.73 -3.17
N VAL A 90 -33.80 -11.70 -3.53
CA VAL A 90 -33.35 -10.64 -4.43
C VAL A 90 -33.26 -9.32 -3.68
N CYS A 91 -32.02 -8.94 -3.35
CA CYS A 91 -31.68 -7.62 -2.82
C CYS A 91 -31.63 -6.61 -3.98
N ASN A 92 -32.82 -6.14 -4.40
CA ASN A 92 -33.00 -5.23 -5.54
C ASN A 92 -33.25 -3.77 -5.13
N SER A 93 -33.81 -3.51 -3.94
CA SER A 93 -34.05 -2.15 -3.43
C SER A 93 -32.81 -1.27 -3.51
N GLY A 94 -33.02 -0.01 -3.84
CA GLY A 94 -31.97 1.00 -3.82
C GLY A 94 -32.53 2.39 -4.00
N VAL A 95 -31.81 3.36 -3.46
CA VAL A 95 -32.05 4.79 -3.61
C VAL A 95 -30.78 5.46 -4.09
N THR A 96 -30.90 6.60 -4.76
CA THR A 96 -29.77 7.48 -5.07
C THR A 96 -30.12 8.89 -4.66
N THR A 97 -29.12 9.60 -4.16
CA THR A 97 -29.09 11.07 -4.11
C THR A 97 -27.95 11.55 -5.02
N SER A 98 -27.93 12.84 -5.35
CA SER A 98 -26.97 13.41 -6.28
C SER A 98 -26.57 14.83 -5.88
N GLY A 99 -25.27 15.13 -5.85
CA GLY A 99 -24.73 16.43 -5.47
C GLY A 99 -23.19 16.45 -5.42
N PRO A 100 -22.56 17.63 -5.27
CA PRO A 100 -21.13 17.73 -4.99
C PRO A 100 -20.77 16.98 -3.71
N TYR A 101 -19.59 16.34 -3.70
CA TYR A 101 -19.20 15.45 -2.59
C TYR A 101 -19.16 16.18 -1.23
N HIS A 102 -18.83 17.47 -1.23
CA HIS A 102 -18.75 18.33 -0.04
C HIS A 102 -20.09 18.98 0.36
N GLU A 103 -21.16 18.78 -0.43
CA GLU A 103 -22.52 19.26 -0.12
C GLU A 103 -23.43 18.14 0.41
N HIS A 104 -23.03 16.86 0.28
CA HIS A 104 -23.72 15.74 0.93
C HIS A 104 -23.48 15.80 2.44
N ARG A 105 -24.57 15.93 3.21
CA ARG A 105 -24.56 15.87 4.68
C ARG A 105 -24.53 14.42 5.14
N ASP A 106 -24.23 14.19 6.41
CA ASP A 106 -24.23 12.86 7.03
C ASP A 106 -25.56 12.12 6.78
N GLU A 107 -26.71 12.80 6.80
CA GLU A 107 -28.02 12.15 6.55
C GLU A 107 -28.22 11.70 5.09
N ASP A 108 -27.55 12.35 4.11
CA ASP A 108 -27.53 11.91 2.72
C ASP A 108 -26.72 10.62 2.55
N TRP A 109 -25.62 10.48 3.29
CA TRP A 109 -24.82 9.26 3.36
C TRP A 109 -25.56 8.13 4.07
N ASP A 110 -26.08 8.41 5.28
CA ASP A 110 -26.76 7.43 6.13
C ASP A 110 -28.03 6.86 5.46
N TRP A 111 -28.78 7.67 4.71
CA TRP A 111 -29.93 7.19 3.95
C TRP A 111 -29.53 6.22 2.83
N VAL A 112 -28.56 6.61 2.01
CA VAL A 112 -28.13 5.79 0.87
C VAL A 112 -27.44 4.52 1.35
N TYR A 113 -26.55 4.59 2.35
CA TYR A 113 -25.90 3.42 2.94
C TYR A 113 -26.90 2.54 3.67
N GLY A 114 -27.82 3.15 4.45
CA GLY A 114 -28.90 2.47 5.15
C GLY A 114 -29.75 1.60 4.23
N VAL A 115 -30.18 2.12 3.08
CA VAL A 115 -31.02 1.36 2.14
C VAL A 115 -30.20 0.44 1.23
N VAL A 116 -29.11 0.94 0.63
CA VAL A 116 -28.38 0.21 -0.42
C VAL A 116 -27.44 -0.85 0.14
N LEU A 117 -26.69 -0.53 1.18
CA LEU A 117 -25.70 -1.44 1.78
C LEU A 117 -26.30 -2.17 2.98
N HIS A 118 -26.65 -1.46 4.04
CA HIS A 118 -27.14 -2.07 5.29
C HIS A 118 -28.41 -2.88 5.06
N GLY A 119 -29.39 -2.36 4.31
CA GLY A 119 -30.61 -3.12 4.00
C GLY A 119 -30.37 -4.37 3.17
N THR A 120 -29.40 -4.36 2.25
CA THR A 120 -28.95 -5.59 1.56
C THR A 120 -28.38 -6.59 2.56
N THR A 121 -27.49 -6.15 3.46
CA THR A 121 -26.90 -6.98 4.51
C THR A 121 -27.94 -7.53 5.49
N TYR A 122 -28.93 -6.72 5.90
CA TYR A 122 -29.98 -7.14 6.83
C TYR A 122 -30.89 -8.20 6.21
N CYS A 123 -31.27 -8.04 4.94
CA CYS A 123 -32.03 -9.05 4.20
C CYS A 123 -31.24 -10.36 4.05
N ILE A 124 -29.94 -10.30 3.77
CA ILE A 124 -29.09 -11.50 3.73
C ILE A 124 -29.07 -12.16 5.13
N GLN A 125 -28.71 -11.41 6.18
CA GLN A 125 -28.65 -11.92 7.56
C GLN A 125 -29.97 -12.54 8.05
N ALA A 126 -31.13 -12.06 7.58
CA ALA A 126 -32.45 -12.57 7.99
C ALA A 126 -32.93 -13.82 7.21
N PHE A 127 -32.46 -14.04 5.97
CA PHE A 127 -33.00 -15.09 5.09
C PHE A 127 -31.97 -16.13 4.63
N TYR A 128 -30.69 -15.77 4.49
CA TYR A 128 -29.62 -16.69 4.09
C TYR A 128 -29.36 -17.84 5.09
N PRO A 129 -29.39 -17.64 6.44
CA PRO A 129 -29.17 -18.75 7.38
C PRO A 129 -30.15 -19.91 7.21
N ASP A 130 -31.38 -19.64 6.76
CA ASP A 130 -32.35 -20.70 6.49
C ASP A 130 -32.15 -21.38 5.12
N MET A 131 -31.48 -20.73 4.17
CA MET A 131 -31.02 -21.39 2.94
C MET A 131 -29.87 -22.35 3.24
N VAL A 132 -28.90 -21.89 4.06
CA VAL A 132 -27.77 -22.68 4.56
C VAL A 132 -28.24 -23.95 5.29
N LYS A 133 -29.16 -23.82 6.26
CA LYS A 133 -29.74 -24.97 6.99
C LYS A 133 -30.39 -26.04 6.08
N ARG A 134 -30.83 -25.66 4.88
CA ARG A 134 -31.48 -26.56 3.91
C ARG A 134 -30.52 -27.08 2.83
N GLY A 135 -29.29 -26.56 2.77
CA GLY A 135 -28.38 -26.83 1.66
C GLY A 135 -28.86 -26.30 0.30
N TYR A 136 -29.80 -25.32 0.29
CA TYR A 136 -30.49 -24.91 -0.94
C TYR A 136 -31.06 -23.49 -0.88
N GLY A 137 -30.68 -22.68 -1.88
CA GLY A 137 -31.27 -21.38 -2.18
C GLY A 137 -30.49 -20.63 -3.27
N HIS A 138 -30.92 -19.41 -3.58
CA HIS A 138 -30.18 -18.49 -4.44
C HIS A 138 -30.31 -17.05 -3.95
N VAL A 139 -29.19 -16.35 -3.78
CA VAL A 139 -29.15 -14.93 -3.42
C VAL A 139 -28.78 -14.11 -4.66
N VAL A 140 -29.50 -13.02 -4.93
CA VAL A 140 -29.21 -12.07 -6.00
C VAL A 140 -28.98 -10.70 -5.38
N VAL A 141 -27.86 -10.09 -5.73
CA VAL A 141 -27.42 -8.80 -5.20
C VAL A 141 -27.30 -7.81 -6.36
N ASN A 142 -28.22 -6.83 -6.42
CA ASN A 142 -28.22 -5.82 -7.48
C ASN A 142 -27.23 -4.70 -7.17
N GLY A 143 -26.03 -4.82 -7.73
CA GLY A 143 -25.03 -3.77 -7.77
C GLY A 143 -25.33 -2.70 -8.84
N SER A 144 -24.30 -2.00 -9.29
CA SER A 144 -24.41 -1.03 -10.39
C SER A 144 -23.07 -0.82 -11.09
N GLN A 145 -23.09 -0.58 -12.39
CA GLN A 145 -21.92 -0.17 -13.17
C GLN A 145 -21.22 1.08 -12.58
N ALA A 146 -21.93 1.94 -11.83
CA ALA A 146 -21.31 3.04 -11.07
C ALA A 146 -20.32 2.52 -10.01
N GLY A 147 -20.67 1.46 -9.27
CA GLY A 147 -19.77 0.82 -8.30
C GLY A 147 -18.61 0.05 -8.93
N MET A 148 -18.70 -0.28 -10.23
CA MET A 148 -17.61 -0.92 -10.98
C MET A 148 -16.67 0.12 -11.63
N VAL A 149 -17.17 1.31 -11.94
CA VAL A 149 -16.42 2.40 -12.57
C VAL A 149 -16.71 3.71 -11.83
N PRO A 150 -16.09 3.96 -10.66
CA PRO A 150 -16.49 5.03 -9.74
C PRO A 150 -16.37 6.45 -10.29
N ASN A 151 -15.49 6.67 -11.28
CA ASN A 151 -15.32 7.95 -11.96
C ASN A 151 -16.33 8.18 -13.12
N TRP A 152 -17.19 7.20 -13.44
CA TRP A 152 -18.09 7.29 -14.60
C TRP A 152 -19.28 8.22 -14.39
N VAL A 153 -19.78 8.31 -13.15
CA VAL A 153 -20.93 9.15 -12.77
C VAL A 153 -20.49 10.12 -11.68
N THR A 154 -20.18 11.35 -12.10
CA THR A 154 -19.91 12.48 -11.20
C THR A 154 -21.15 12.82 -10.36
N LEU A 155 -20.95 13.41 -9.18
CA LEU A 155 -22.01 13.87 -8.28
C LEU A 155 -22.91 12.73 -7.73
N HIS A 156 -22.38 11.50 -7.60
CA HIS A 156 -23.09 10.32 -7.10
C HIS A 156 -22.33 9.62 -5.95
N GLY A 157 -21.55 10.36 -5.16
CA GLY A 157 -20.63 9.82 -4.14
C GLY A 157 -21.21 8.69 -3.28
N PRO A 158 -22.28 8.95 -2.50
CA PRO A 158 -22.91 7.95 -1.64
C PRO A 158 -23.43 6.71 -2.39
N TYR A 159 -24.00 6.90 -3.58
CA TYR A 159 -24.54 5.80 -4.38
C TYR A 159 -23.43 4.91 -4.93
N THR A 160 -22.38 5.53 -5.44
CA THR A 160 -21.23 4.87 -6.07
C THR A 160 -20.48 4.02 -5.07
N SER A 161 -20.15 4.55 -3.89
CA SER A 161 -19.46 3.79 -2.84
C SER A 161 -20.34 2.68 -2.26
N ALA A 162 -21.63 2.94 -1.99
CA ALA A 162 -22.55 1.92 -1.51
C ALA A 162 -22.72 0.78 -2.53
N LYS A 163 -22.81 1.07 -3.84
CA LYS A 163 -22.88 0.03 -4.87
C LYS A 163 -21.57 -0.72 -5.09
N ALA A 164 -20.42 -0.10 -4.83
CA ALA A 164 -19.14 -0.82 -4.79
C ALA A 164 -19.06 -1.78 -3.58
N ALA A 165 -19.50 -1.35 -2.39
CA ALA A 165 -19.58 -2.21 -1.21
C ALA A 165 -20.56 -3.39 -1.42
N VAL A 166 -21.69 -3.16 -2.08
CA VAL A 166 -22.67 -4.19 -2.47
C VAL A 166 -22.07 -5.20 -3.47
N HIS A 167 -21.20 -4.79 -4.39
CA HIS A 167 -20.43 -5.71 -5.24
C HIS A 167 -19.49 -6.59 -4.42
N ALA A 168 -18.73 -6.00 -3.48
CA ALA A 168 -17.83 -6.74 -2.61
C ALA A 168 -18.57 -7.75 -1.74
N LEU A 169 -19.72 -7.35 -1.17
CA LEU A 169 -20.60 -8.22 -0.37
C LEU A 169 -21.08 -9.44 -1.15
N GLY A 170 -21.58 -9.25 -2.38
CA GLY A 170 -22.01 -10.37 -3.24
C GLY A 170 -20.86 -11.27 -3.70
N ALA A 171 -19.67 -10.70 -3.93
CA ALA A 171 -18.48 -11.44 -4.28
C ALA A 171 -17.92 -12.28 -3.12
N ALA A 172 -17.93 -11.74 -1.90
CA ALA A 172 -17.48 -12.41 -0.68
C ALA A 172 -18.45 -13.51 -0.22
N LEU A 173 -19.76 -13.29 -0.34
CA LEU A 173 -20.78 -14.28 0.04
C LEU A 173 -20.76 -15.51 -0.89
N ARG A 174 -20.41 -15.37 -2.17
CA ARG A 174 -20.48 -16.48 -3.14
C ARG A 174 -19.67 -17.73 -2.77
N PRO A 175 -18.36 -17.67 -2.43
CA PRO A 175 -17.60 -18.85 -2.05
C PRO A 175 -18.17 -19.53 -0.79
N GLU A 176 -18.48 -18.76 0.26
CA GLU A 176 -19.09 -19.26 1.51
C GLU A 176 -20.42 -19.97 1.25
N ALA A 177 -21.33 -19.31 0.52
CA ALA A 177 -22.63 -19.85 0.16
C ALA A 177 -22.54 -21.14 -0.67
N ALA A 178 -21.53 -21.26 -1.52
CA ALA A 178 -21.31 -22.45 -2.34
C ALA A 178 -20.94 -23.70 -1.51
N GLU A 179 -20.25 -23.55 -0.37
CA GLU A 179 -19.99 -24.65 0.58
C GLU A 179 -21.28 -25.17 1.21
N HIS A 180 -22.30 -24.32 1.29
CA HIS A 180 -23.64 -24.63 1.79
C HIS A 180 -24.68 -24.90 0.69
N GLY A 181 -24.27 -25.11 -0.57
CA GLY A 181 -25.19 -25.41 -1.67
C GLY A 181 -26.11 -24.26 -2.10
N VAL A 182 -25.80 -23.02 -1.68
CA VAL A 182 -26.57 -21.81 -1.98
C VAL A 182 -25.87 -21.02 -3.10
N GLY A 183 -26.59 -20.73 -4.19
CA GLY A 183 -26.07 -19.92 -5.30
C GLY A 183 -26.07 -18.42 -4.97
N VAL A 184 -25.13 -17.65 -5.54
CA VAL A 184 -25.06 -16.19 -5.36
C VAL A 184 -24.73 -15.50 -6.67
N THR A 185 -25.60 -14.59 -7.13
CA THR A 185 -25.41 -13.81 -8.36
C THR A 185 -25.30 -12.33 -8.04
N THR A 186 -24.16 -11.73 -8.37
CA THR A 186 -23.94 -10.28 -8.30
C THR A 186 -24.24 -9.66 -9.66
N VAL A 187 -25.18 -8.70 -9.70
CA VAL A 187 -25.66 -8.08 -10.95
C VAL A 187 -25.06 -6.67 -11.10
N VAL A 188 -24.43 -6.40 -12.23
CA VAL A 188 -23.85 -5.09 -12.57
C VAL A 188 -24.78 -4.38 -13.56
N ILE A 189 -25.59 -3.47 -13.02
CA ILE A 189 -26.68 -2.80 -13.74
C ILE A 189 -26.28 -1.37 -14.13
N ALA A 190 -26.45 -0.99 -15.39
CA ALA A 190 -26.25 0.39 -15.86
C ALA A 190 -27.59 1.06 -16.24
N GLY A 191 -27.60 1.91 -17.26
CA GLY A 191 -28.77 2.71 -17.66
C GLY A 191 -29.99 1.84 -17.96
N THR A 192 -31.00 1.90 -17.10
CA THR A 192 -32.24 1.11 -17.20
C THR A 192 -33.46 2.01 -17.05
N GLN A 193 -34.54 1.70 -17.75
CA GLN A 193 -35.79 2.45 -17.73
C GLN A 193 -36.53 2.22 -16.40
N THR A 194 -36.20 3.03 -15.39
CA THR A 194 -36.82 3.00 -14.06
C THR A 194 -37.02 4.41 -13.51
N GLU A 195 -37.72 4.52 -12.39
CA GLU A 195 -37.89 5.78 -11.65
C GLU A 195 -36.81 6.04 -10.59
N ILE A 196 -35.62 5.41 -10.67
CA ILE A 196 -34.55 5.57 -9.67
C ILE A 196 -34.12 7.04 -9.49
N MET A 197 -34.17 7.86 -10.55
CA MET A 197 -33.87 9.30 -10.46
C MET A 197 -34.93 10.13 -9.72
N LYS A 198 -35.98 9.49 -9.19
CA LYS A 198 -37.01 10.10 -8.32
C LYS A 198 -36.93 9.56 -6.88
N SER A 199 -35.80 8.99 -6.46
CA SER A 199 -35.65 8.32 -5.15
C SER A 199 -35.98 9.18 -3.93
N GLU A 200 -35.73 10.49 -3.98
CA GLU A 200 -35.98 11.42 -2.85
C GLU A 200 -37.43 11.38 -2.33
N ARG A 201 -38.42 11.03 -3.18
CA ARG A 201 -39.83 10.82 -2.75
C ARG A 201 -40.03 9.66 -1.75
N SER A 202 -39.01 8.82 -1.59
CA SER A 202 -39.01 7.61 -0.77
C SER A 202 -38.01 7.72 0.38
N ARG A 203 -37.53 8.94 0.65
CA ARG A 203 -36.67 9.29 1.78
C ARG A 203 -37.51 9.37 3.07
N PRO A 204 -37.22 8.55 4.09
CA PRO A 204 -37.83 8.72 5.41
C PRO A 204 -37.43 10.04 6.06
N GLU A 205 -38.37 10.69 6.76
CA GLU A 205 -38.19 11.98 7.44
C GLU A 205 -36.98 12.02 8.39
N ARG A 206 -36.64 10.88 9.02
CA ARG A 206 -35.45 10.74 9.88
C ARG A 206 -34.10 10.99 9.18
N PHE A 207 -34.07 11.03 7.85
CA PHE A 207 -32.87 11.37 7.05
C PHE A 207 -32.92 12.79 6.47
N GLY A 208 -33.80 13.64 7.01
CA GLY A 208 -33.91 15.06 6.67
C GLY A 208 -34.38 15.35 5.25
N GLU A 209 -34.49 16.64 4.95
CA GLU A 209 -34.91 17.15 3.64
C GLU A 209 -33.92 16.79 2.51
N PRO A 210 -34.40 16.52 1.28
CA PRO A 210 -33.55 16.29 0.10
C PRO A 210 -32.55 17.41 -0.19
N LEU A 211 -31.36 17.04 -0.67
CA LEU A 211 -30.35 17.99 -1.15
C LEU A 211 -30.84 18.70 -2.42
N LYS A 212 -30.88 20.04 -2.39
CA LYS A 212 -31.41 20.89 -3.48
C LYS A 212 -30.33 21.30 -4.47
N VAL A 213 -29.89 20.37 -5.33
CA VAL A 213 -28.89 20.62 -6.38
C VAL A 213 -29.47 20.43 -7.78
N GLU A 214 -29.25 21.40 -8.67
CA GLU A 214 -29.56 21.27 -10.09
C GLU A 214 -28.54 20.37 -10.81
N VAL A 215 -28.75 19.05 -10.75
CA VAL A 215 -27.91 18.11 -11.48
C VAL A 215 -28.31 18.09 -12.96
N LYS A 216 -27.38 18.50 -13.84
CA LYS A 216 -27.57 18.46 -15.30
C LYS A 216 -27.93 17.05 -15.74
N LYS A 217 -29.16 16.87 -16.24
CA LYS A 217 -29.66 15.58 -16.73
C LYS A 217 -28.75 15.04 -17.83
N ARG A 218 -28.11 13.91 -17.57
CA ARG A 218 -27.28 13.21 -18.55
C ARG A 218 -28.16 12.26 -19.38
N GLU A 219 -28.14 12.44 -20.69
CA GLU A 219 -28.66 11.43 -21.60
C GLU A 219 -27.75 10.20 -21.58
N ALA A 220 -28.37 9.05 -21.33
CA ALA A 220 -27.71 7.75 -21.36
C ALA A 220 -28.70 6.78 -22.00
N ARG A 221 -28.20 5.85 -22.83
CA ARG A 221 -29.02 4.75 -23.36
C ARG A 221 -29.62 3.97 -22.18
N ARG A 222 -30.95 3.80 -22.18
CA ARG A 222 -31.66 3.05 -21.14
C ARG A 222 -32.32 1.81 -21.74
N VAL A 223 -31.91 0.63 -21.28
CA VAL A 223 -32.57 -0.64 -21.64
C VAL A 223 -33.89 -0.81 -20.86
N PRO A 224 -34.88 -1.57 -21.37
CA PRO A 224 -36.08 -1.90 -20.64
C PRO A 224 -35.80 -2.67 -19.34
N ALA A 225 -36.61 -2.46 -18.31
CA ALA A 225 -36.49 -3.21 -17.05
C ALA A 225 -36.74 -4.73 -17.22
N SER A 226 -37.55 -5.12 -18.22
CA SER A 226 -37.82 -6.52 -18.59
C SER A 226 -36.60 -7.23 -19.19
N GLU A 227 -35.74 -6.52 -19.92
CA GLU A 227 -34.51 -7.07 -20.48
C GLU A 227 -33.52 -7.41 -19.35
N VAL A 228 -33.35 -6.49 -18.40
CA VAL A 228 -32.53 -6.70 -17.18
C VAL A 228 -33.09 -7.84 -16.33
N ALA A 229 -34.41 -7.91 -16.13
CA ALA A 229 -35.05 -9.00 -15.41
C ALA A 229 -34.75 -10.37 -16.03
N GLY A 230 -34.81 -10.49 -17.36
CA GLY A 230 -34.53 -11.75 -18.06
C GLY A 230 -33.09 -12.23 -17.84
N GLN A 231 -32.12 -11.30 -17.94
CA GLN A 231 -30.71 -11.57 -17.68
C GLN A 231 -30.46 -11.99 -16.22
N ILE A 232 -31.22 -11.46 -15.25
CA ILE A 232 -31.18 -11.90 -13.84
C ILE A 232 -31.75 -13.31 -13.70
N VAL A 233 -32.90 -13.62 -14.31
CA VAL A 233 -33.50 -14.97 -14.31
C VAL A 233 -32.54 -16.01 -14.90
N ASP A 234 -31.89 -15.69 -16.02
CA ASP A 234 -30.89 -16.57 -16.64
C ASP A 234 -29.64 -16.71 -15.76
N GLY A 235 -29.25 -15.65 -15.06
CA GLY A 235 -28.20 -15.68 -14.02
C GLY A 235 -28.49 -16.65 -12.88
N ILE A 236 -29.72 -16.62 -12.35
CA ILE A 236 -30.21 -17.58 -11.35
C ILE A 236 -30.26 -18.99 -11.95
N ARG A 237 -30.72 -19.15 -13.20
CA ARG A 237 -30.88 -20.46 -13.84
C ARG A 237 -29.55 -21.18 -14.00
N GLU A 238 -28.54 -20.46 -14.48
CA GLU A 238 -27.20 -20.97 -14.77
C GLU A 238 -26.21 -20.90 -13.58
N ASP A 239 -26.61 -20.33 -12.45
CA ASP A 239 -25.74 -19.99 -11.31
C ASP A 239 -24.50 -19.15 -11.71
N LYS A 240 -24.76 -18.06 -12.44
CA LYS A 240 -23.71 -17.09 -12.78
C LYS A 240 -23.33 -16.28 -11.54
N GLY A 241 -22.06 -16.31 -11.17
CA GLY A 241 -21.53 -15.45 -10.09
C GLY A 241 -21.63 -13.95 -10.40
N TRP A 242 -21.49 -13.58 -11.68
CA TRP A 242 -21.61 -12.21 -12.17
C TRP A 242 -22.51 -12.13 -13.41
N VAL A 243 -23.40 -11.14 -13.44
CA VAL A 243 -24.23 -10.79 -14.61
C VAL A 243 -24.06 -9.30 -14.89
N ALA A 244 -23.47 -8.95 -16.04
CA ALA A 244 -23.35 -7.57 -16.49
C ALA A 244 -24.40 -7.26 -17.55
N THR A 245 -25.31 -6.33 -17.29
CA THR A 245 -26.51 -6.14 -18.11
C THR A 245 -26.28 -5.29 -19.38
N HIS A 246 -25.13 -4.62 -19.44
CA HIS A 246 -24.73 -3.70 -20.51
C HIS A 246 -23.34 -4.09 -21.02
N PRO A 247 -23.23 -5.12 -21.88
CA PRO A 247 -21.94 -5.65 -22.33
C PRO A 247 -21.12 -4.64 -23.16
N ASP A 248 -21.77 -3.60 -23.70
CA ASP A 248 -21.14 -2.45 -24.36
C ASP A 248 -20.29 -1.59 -23.41
N LEU A 249 -20.46 -1.72 -22.09
CA LEU A 249 -19.66 -1.02 -21.09
C LEU A 249 -18.44 -1.82 -20.60
N LYS A 250 -18.25 -3.04 -21.11
CA LYS A 250 -17.15 -3.95 -20.74
C LYS A 250 -15.77 -3.31 -20.87
N ASP A 251 -15.52 -2.55 -21.93
CA ASP A 251 -14.20 -1.95 -22.15
C ASP A 251 -13.94 -0.74 -21.23
N ARG A 252 -14.99 -0.07 -20.72
CA ARG A 252 -14.86 0.93 -19.64
C ARG A 252 -14.50 0.27 -18.31
N THR A 253 -15.14 -0.85 -17.97
CA THR A 253 -14.78 -1.66 -16.80
C THR A 253 -13.33 -2.13 -16.90
N LYS A 254 -12.92 -2.71 -18.04
CA LYS A 254 -11.52 -3.11 -18.26
C LYS A 254 -10.55 -1.95 -18.10
N HIS A 255 -10.86 -0.77 -18.65
CA HIS A 255 -10.00 0.38 -18.53
C HIS A 255 -9.78 0.76 -17.06
N GLN A 256 -10.86 0.81 -16.26
CA GLN A 256 -10.77 1.07 -14.82
C GLN A 256 -9.93 0.01 -14.08
N CYS A 257 -10.08 -1.27 -14.41
CA CYS A 257 -9.25 -2.34 -13.86
C CYS A 257 -7.77 -2.21 -14.30
N SER A 258 -7.50 -1.81 -15.54
CA SER A 258 -6.13 -1.59 -16.03
C SER A 258 -5.47 -0.34 -15.44
N THR A 259 -6.23 0.69 -15.06
CA THR A 259 -5.67 1.80 -14.28
C THR A 259 -5.32 1.41 -12.84
N ALA A 260 -5.81 0.27 -12.36
CA ALA A 260 -5.40 -0.34 -11.09
C ALA A 260 -4.28 -1.38 -11.25
N SER A 261 -3.81 -1.69 -12.47
CA SER A 261 -2.67 -2.61 -12.69
C SER A 261 -1.31 -1.94 -12.52
N THR A 262 -1.23 -0.92 -11.65
CA THR A 262 0.02 -0.41 -11.06
C THR A 262 0.45 -1.23 -9.85
N ILE A 263 -0.33 -2.24 -9.45
CA ILE A 263 0.12 -3.35 -8.61
C ILE A 263 1.24 -4.09 -9.38
N PRO A 264 2.48 -4.18 -8.86
CA PRO A 264 3.58 -4.87 -9.54
C PRO A 264 3.24 -6.33 -9.84
N ASP A 265 3.60 -6.82 -11.03
CA ASP A 265 3.31 -8.20 -11.42
C ASP A 265 4.26 -9.16 -10.68
N ALA A 266 3.70 -10.09 -9.91
CA ALA A 266 4.45 -11.03 -9.06
C ALA A 266 5.33 -12.03 -9.85
N ARG A 267 5.41 -11.88 -11.17
CA ARG A 267 6.23 -12.70 -12.07
C ARG A 267 7.50 -11.99 -12.57
N ASP A 268 7.53 -10.67 -12.57
CA ASP A 268 8.65 -9.91 -13.12
C ASP A 268 9.91 -9.94 -12.20
N GLU A 269 9.74 -10.26 -10.92
CA GLU A 269 10.89 -10.49 -10.00
C GLU A 269 11.56 -11.86 -10.17
N TRP A 270 10.88 -12.87 -10.73
CA TRP A 270 11.46 -14.22 -10.86
C TRP A 270 12.38 -14.38 -12.10
N SER A 271 12.18 -13.57 -13.13
CA SER A 271 12.87 -13.69 -14.42
C SER A 271 14.29 -13.08 -14.47
N VAL A 272 14.74 -12.39 -13.41
CA VAL A 272 16.04 -11.68 -13.40
C VAL A 272 17.14 -12.40 -12.60
N SER A 273 16.81 -13.41 -11.77
CA SER A 273 17.77 -14.09 -10.89
C SER A 273 18.25 -15.48 -11.35
N ALA A 274 17.55 -16.14 -12.29
CA ALA A 274 17.81 -17.54 -12.67
C ALA A 274 18.80 -17.70 -13.84
N GLY A 275 20.05 -17.25 -13.65
CA GLY A 275 21.13 -17.38 -14.64
C GLY A 275 21.75 -18.78 -14.75
N LYS A 276 21.00 -19.81 -15.19
CA LYS A 276 21.49 -21.01 -15.93
C LYS A 276 20.35 -22.01 -16.24
N PRO A 277 20.42 -22.77 -17.36
CA PRO A 277 19.39 -23.74 -17.72
C PRO A 277 19.53 -25.04 -16.90
N LEU A 278 18.40 -25.55 -16.41
CA LEU A 278 18.28 -26.92 -15.92
C LEU A 278 17.71 -27.80 -17.04
N ASP A 279 18.57 -28.65 -17.61
CA ASP A 279 18.15 -29.78 -18.42
C ASP A 279 17.45 -30.80 -17.51
N THR A 280 16.13 -30.93 -17.64
CA THR A 280 15.41 -32.09 -17.11
C THR A 280 14.49 -32.66 -18.18
N GLN A 281 14.87 -33.82 -18.71
CA GLN A 281 14.14 -34.52 -19.76
C GLN A 281 12.73 -34.92 -19.28
N CYS A 282 11.69 -34.54 -20.02
CA CYS A 282 10.38 -35.20 -19.92
C CYS A 282 10.48 -36.60 -20.53
N GLN A 283 10.74 -37.62 -19.71
CA GLN A 283 10.55 -39.01 -20.11
C GLN A 283 9.06 -39.34 -20.14
N THR A 284 8.59 -39.76 -21.30
CA THR A 284 7.23 -40.27 -21.52
C THR A 284 7.10 -41.71 -21.05
N SER A 285 6.05 -42.02 -20.28
CA SER A 285 5.60 -43.39 -20.01
C SER A 285 4.08 -43.52 -20.25
N PRO A 286 3.59 -44.64 -20.81
CA PRO A 286 2.20 -44.80 -21.28
C PRO A 286 1.21 -45.20 -20.16
N PRO A 287 -0.12 -45.23 -20.42
CA PRO A 287 -1.14 -45.14 -19.37
C PRO A 287 -1.60 -46.50 -18.81
N HIS A 288 -2.07 -46.49 -17.56
CA HIS A 288 -3.00 -47.50 -17.03
C HIS A 288 -4.31 -46.84 -16.57
N ASP A 289 -5.42 -47.45 -17.01
CA ASP A 289 -6.80 -46.99 -16.86
C ASP A 289 -7.44 -47.44 -15.54
N TRP A 290 -7.93 -46.49 -14.75
CA TRP A 290 -8.99 -46.72 -13.75
C TRP A 290 -9.95 -45.52 -13.67
N ARG A 291 -11.03 -45.59 -14.45
CA ARG A 291 -12.40 -45.05 -14.22
C ARG A 291 -12.80 -45.12 -12.72
N LEU A 292 -13.57 -44.23 -12.07
CA LEU A 292 -14.56 -43.13 -12.33
C LEU A 292 -14.74 -42.32 -11.00
N PRO A 293 -15.60 -41.29 -10.85
CA PRO A 293 -16.18 -40.32 -11.79
C PRO A 293 -15.88 -38.84 -11.41
N HIS A 294 -16.36 -37.88 -12.21
CA HIS A 294 -16.13 -36.43 -12.02
C HIS A 294 -16.91 -35.79 -10.86
N THR A 295 -16.25 -34.93 -10.07
CA THR A 295 -16.71 -33.56 -9.68
C THR A 295 -15.56 -32.76 -9.03
N HIS A 296 -15.73 -31.43 -8.94
CA HIS A 296 -14.88 -30.44 -8.23
C HIS A 296 -13.39 -30.30 -8.61
N ARG A 297 -13.13 -29.49 -9.66
CA ARG A 297 -12.00 -28.53 -9.68
C ARG A 297 -12.26 -27.39 -10.69
N ARG A 298 -12.70 -26.23 -10.18
CA ARG A 298 -12.66 -24.90 -10.83
C ARG A 298 -13.22 -23.82 -9.88
N TYR A 299 -12.36 -23.28 -9.05
CA TYR A 299 -12.44 -21.92 -8.52
C TYR A 299 -11.00 -21.36 -8.53
N PHE A 300 -10.86 -20.03 -8.66
CA PHE A 300 -9.65 -19.34 -9.12
C PHE A 300 -9.23 -19.63 -10.56
N ASP A 301 -9.97 -19.04 -11.52
CA ASP A 301 -9.40 -18.49 -12.76
C ASP A 301 -10.47 -17.65 -13.49
N CYS A 302 -10.70 -16.40 -13.06
CA CYS A 302 -11.60 -15.50 -13.81
C CYS A 302 -11.47 -13.99 -13.49
N CYS A 303 -10.27 -13.41 -13.54
CA CYS A 303 -10.14 -11.96 -13.82
C CYS A 303 -8.80 -11.47 -14.41
N CYS A 304 -7.96 -12.36 -14.98
CA CYS A 304 -6.80 -11.93 -15.78
C CYS A 304 -6.30 -13.06 -16.68
N LEU A 305 -6.79 -13.16 -17.94
CA LEU A 305 -6.17 -13.86 -19.09
C LEU A 305 -7.08 -13.89 -20.34
N THR A 306 -7.14 -12.79 -21.11
CA THR A 306 -7.59 -12.82 -22.53
C THR A 306 -6.80 -11.83 -23.39
N SER A 307 -5.47 -12.02 -23.50
CA SER A 307 -4.64 -11.27 -24.47
C SER A 307 -3.30 -11.97 -24.77
N ALA A 308 -3.33 -13.19 -25.32
CA ALA A 308 -2.11 -13.89 -25.73
C ALA A 308 -2.31 -14.93 -26.84
N ARG A 309 -3.06 -14.63 -27.93
CA ARG A 309 -3.09 -15.50 -29.15
C ARG A 309 -3.70 -14.87 -30.43
N SER A 310 -3.09 -13.81 -30.94
CA SER A 310 -2.98 -13.48 -32.37
C SER A 310 -2.01 -12.29 -32.47
N SER A 311 -0.78 -12.43 -32.97
CA SER A 311 -0.49 -12.73 -34.37
C SER A 311 0.94 -13.32 -34.55
N ARG A 312 1.02 -14.59 -34.96
CA ARG A 312 2.22 -15.14 -35.63
C ARG A 312 1.81 -15.67 -37.00
N SER A 313 1.68 -14.75 -37.95
CA SER A 313 1.59 -15.06 -39.38
C SER A 313 1.93 -13.79 -40.17
N LEU A 314 3.20 -13.66 -40.56
CA LEU A 314 3.70 -13.09 -41.81
C LEU A 314 5.24 -12.96 -41.74
N TYR A 315 5.89 -13.17 -42.88
CA TYR A 315 7.33 -13.02 -43.14
C TYR A 315 8.31 -13.95 -42.39
N ARG A 316 8.37 -15.20 -42.87
CA ARG A 316 9.66 -15.88 -43.08
C ARG A 316 9.68 -16.49 -44.48
N GLY A 317 10.35 -15.84 -45.42
CA GLY A 317 10.38 -16.30 -46.82
C GLY A 317 10.97 -15.27 -47.79
N LEU A 318 12.29 -15.18 -47.85
CA LEU A 318 13.05 -15.54 -49.07
C LEU A 318 14.56 -15.50 -48.75
N LEU A 319 15.29 -16.48 -49.26
CA LEU A 319 16.75 -16.52 -49.31
C LEU A 319 17.16 -16.60 -50.79
N LEU A 320 18.30 -15.99 -51.13
CA LEU A 320 19.08 -16.16 -52.36
C LEU A 320 18.51 -15.56 -53.67
N ARG A 321 19.19 -14.53 -54.20
CA ARG A 321 20.13 -14.68 -55.35
C ARG A 321 20.93 -13.39 -55.66
N HIS A 322 22.20 -13.60 -56.03
CA HIS A 322 23.18 -12.75 -56.76
C HIS A 322 23.24 -11.22 -56.49
N ALA A 323 24.34 -10.60 -56.04
CA ALA A 323 25.80 -10.68 -56.34
C ALA A 323 26.28 -9.57 -57.30
N HIS A 324 27.12 -8.66 -56.80
CA HIS A 324 28.33 -8.13 -57.46
C HIS A 324 29.22 -7.42 -56.41
N ALA A 325 30.54 -7.51 -56.60
CA ALA A 325 31.61 -6.94 -55.77
C ALA A 325 32.08 -5.57 -56.35
N PRO A 326 33.14 -4.86 -55.85
CA PRO A 326 34.08 -5.21 -54.77
C PRO A 326 34.39 -4.09 -53.74
N ALA A 327 35.28 -4.40 -52.79
CA ALA A 327 35.77 -3.51 -51.73
C ALA A 327 37.01 -2.67 -52.15
N PRO A 328 37.34 -1.60 -51.39
CA PRO A 328 38.69 -1.05 -51.32
C PRO A 328 39.48 -1.59 -50.09
N ALA A 329 40.80 -1.66 -50.24
CA ALA A 329 41.77 -2.19 -49.28
C ALA A 329 42.26 -1.13 -48.26
N PRO A 330 42.96 -1.49 -47.17
CA PRO A 330 43.34 -0.56 -46.10
C PRO A 330 44.56 0.29 -46.44
N ILE A 331 44.60 1.53 -45.93
CA ILE A 331 45.73 2.46 -46.09
C ILE A 331 46.65 2.38 -44.87
N SER A 332 47.93 2.10 -45.11
CA SER A 332 49.01 2.13 -44.13
C SER A 332 49.49 3.55 -43.81
N PRO A 333 49.96 3.83 -42.58
CA PRO A 333 50.46 5.17 -42.20
C PRO A 333 51.90 5.42 -42.70
N SER A 334 52.23 6.70 -42.89
CA SER A 334 53.59 7.19 -43.21
C SER A 334 53.84 8.51 -42.44
N PRO A 335 55.09 8.98 -42.26
CA PRO A 335 55.54 9.28 -40.89
C PRO A 335 56.07 10.72 -40.63
N THR A 336 56.59 10.91 -39.40
CA THR A 336 57.53 11.95 -38.93
C THR A 336 57.02 13.37 -38.61
N ALA A 337 57.15 13.72 -37.32
CA ALA A 337 57.86 14.92 -36.84
C ALA A 337 58.46 14.60 -35.45
N ARG A 338 59.62 15.16 -35.09
CA ARG A 338 60.44 14.67 -33.95
C ARG A 338 60.98 15.81 -33.06
N HIS A 339 60.96 15.59 -31.73
CA HIS A 339 61.87 16.16 -30.70
C HIS A 339 61.84 17.68 -30.37
N PRO A 340 62.53 18.13 -29.27
CA PRO A 340 63.28 17.41 -28.20
C PRO A 340 62.73 17.66 -26.76
N SER A 341 62.99 16.81 -25.75
CA SER A 341 64.22 16.71 -24.92
C SER A 341 64.28 15.35 -24.17
N ARG A 342 65.41 14.61 -24.13
CA ARG A 342 66.53 14.64 -23.13
C ARG A 342 66.08 14.77 -21.67
N GLY A 343 66.41 13.87 -20.73
CA GLY A 343 67.12 12.56 -20.78
C GLY A 343 67.56 12.06 -19.38
N LEU A 344 68.13 10.83 -19.31
CA LEU A 344 68.64 10.09 -18.11
C LEU A 344 67.56 9.56 -17.12
N ALA A 345 67.66 8.35 -16.52
CA ALA A 345 68.54 7.18 -16.73
C ALA A 345 67.92 5.90 -16.11
N ALA A 346 68.49 4.72 -16.39
CA ALA A 346 68.19 3.42 -15.74
C ALA A 346 69.50 2.87 -15.09
N SER A 347 69.57 1.79 -14.29
CA SER A 347 68.67 0.67 -13.91
C SER A 347 69.22 0.13 -12.54
N PRO A 348 69.22 -1.16 -12.12
CA PRO A 348 68.39 -2.36 -12.39
C PRO A 348 67.94 -3.12 -11.09
N HIS A 349 67.33 -4.32 -11.24
CA HIS A 349 67.15 -5.39 -10.21
C HIS A 349 66.18 -5.11 -9.02
N SER A 350 65.53 -6.09 -8.38
CA SER A 350 65.19 -7.50 -8.73
C SER A 350 64.02 -7.99 -7.84
N ASN A 351 63.51 -9.19 -8.14
CA ASN A 351 62.69 -10.08 -7.30
C ASN A 351 61.20 -9.79 -7.14
N ARG A 352 60.41 -10.73 -7.66
CA ARG A 352 59.09 -11.07 -7.13
C ARG A 352 59.19 -11.36 -5.63
N ILE A 353 58.42 -10.64 -4.82
CA ILE A 353 57.88 -11.16 -3.57
C ILE A 353 56.38 -10.92 -3.65
N VAL A 354 55.60 -11.99 -3.61
CA VAL A 354 54.16 -11.91 -3.36
C VAL A 354 54.02 -11.60 -1.87
N PRO A 355 53.49 -10.43 -1.45
CA PRO A 355 53.22 -10.20 -0.05
C PRO A 355 51.92 -10.93 0.28
N THR A 356 52.09 -12.08 0.94
CA THR A 356 51.11 -12.76 1.78
C THR A 356 50.14 -11.76 2.43
N VAL A 357 48.84 -12.04 2.33
CA VAL A 357 47.79 -11.24 2.99
C VAL A 357 47.93 -11.39 4.50
N VAL A 358 48.70 -10.50 5.12
CA VAL A 358 48.77 -10.36 6.57
C VAL A 358 47.67 -9.40 7.00
N LEU A 359 46.73 -9.93 7.78
CA LEU A 359 45.65 -9.18 8.42
C LEU A 359 46.19 -8.31 9.57
N THR A 360 46.86 -7.20 9.21
CA THR A 360 47.15 -6.09 10.13
C THR A 360 46.32 -4.87 9.73
N MET A 361 45.07 -4.85 10.20
CA MET A 361 44.23 -3.65 10.13
C MET A 361 44.77 -2.57 11.09
N GLY A 362 45.81 -1.86 10.65
CA GLY A 362 46.30 -0.64 11.30
C GLY A 362 45.36 0.53 11.05
N VAL A 363 44.19 0.54 11.73
CA VAL A 363 43.10 1.49 11.46
C VAL A 363 43.37 2.93 11.96
N THR A 364 44.58 3.22 12.45
CA THR A 364 44.91 4.49 13.13
C THR A 364 45.51 5.57 12.22
N ASP A 365 45.79 5.28 10.95
CA ASP A 365 46.39 6.23 10.02
C ASP A 365 45.49 6.58 8.83
N PHE A 366 44.90 7.78 8.89
CA PHE A 366 44.13 8.36 7.79
C PHE A 366 44.95 8.49 6.49
N THR A 367 46.28 8.52 6.55
CA THR A 367 47.14 8.60 5.35
C THR A 367 46.88 7.43 4.40
N THR A 368 46.74 6.20 4.95
CA THR A 368 46.47 5.01 4.14
C THR A 368 45.00 4.95 3.67
N LEU A 369 44.07 5.43 4.50
CA LEU A 369 42.64 5.47 4.19
C LEU A 369 42.35 6.44 3.03
N CYS A 370 42.86 7.67 3.15
CA CYS A 370 42.62 8.76 2.23
C CYS A 370 43.42 8.65 0.92
N ALA A 371 44.53 7.90 0.90
CA ALA A 371 45.19 7.54 -0.35
C ALA A 371 44.32 6.62 -1.23
N LYS A 372 43.41 5.82 -0.64
CA LYS A 372 42.57 4.86 -1.38
C LYS A 372 41.17 5.36 -1.72
N VAL A 373 40.65 6.34 -0.99
CA VAL A 373 39.25 6.76 -1.07
C VAL A 373 39.12 8.27 -1.07
N ALA A 374 38.40 8.81 -2.05
CA ALA A 374 38.19 10.24 -2.27
C ALA A 374 37.07 10.85 -1.39
N ILE A 375 37.02 10.53 -0.10
CA ILE A 375 35.98 11.03 0.82
C ILE A 375 36.22 12.54 1.11
N PRO A 376 35.19 13.41 1.17
CA PRO A 376 35.35 14.85 1.44
C PRO A 376 36.21 15.19 2.68
N LEU A 377 36.12 14.36 3.72
CA LEU A 377 36.94 14.45 4.93
C LEU A 377 38.46 14.47 4.67
N CYS A 378 38.92 13.72 3.66
CA CYS A 378 40.34 13.53 3.36
C CYS A 378 41.03 14.80 2.86
N ALA A 379 40.30 15.71 2.22
CA ALA A 379 40.80 17.00 1.78
C ALA A 379 41.06 18.00 2.93
N LEU A 380 40.81 17.61 4.19
CA LEU A 380 40.98 18.44 5.39
C LEU A 380 41.87 17.83 6.47
N VAL A 381 42.38 16.62 6.25
CA VAL A 381 43.10 15.81 7.24
C VAL A 381 44.44 15.36 6.67
N GLY A 382 45.47 15.29 7.50
CA GLY A 382 46.79 14.76 7.14
C GLY A 382 47.98 15.64 7.53
N PRO A 383 49.21 15.21 7.19
CA PRO A 383 50.41 16.03 7.31
C PRO A 383 50.32 17.31 6.46
N ARG A 384 51.07 18.36 6.84
CA ARG A 384 51.27 19.52 5.97
C ARG A 384 52.36 19.21 4.96
N ASN A 385 52.02 19.32 3.67
CA ASN A 385 52.97 19.08 2.58
C ASN A 385 53.88 20.30 2.40
N THR A 386 55.20 20.10 2.40
CA THR A 386 56.21 21.18 2.38
C THR A 386 56.32 21.95 1.06
N ILE A 387 55.55 21.56 0.03
CA ILE A 387 55.59 22.16 -1.31
C ILE A 387 54.48 23.20 -1.49
N ASN A 388 53.38 23.11 -0.74
CA ASN A 388 52.25 24.04 -0.78
C ASN A 388 52.00 24.60 0.62
N GLU A 389 52.47 25.83 0.91
CA GLU A 389 52.32 26.48 2.23
C GLU A 389 50.85 26.75 2.65
N ALA A 390 49.89 26.49 1.77
CA ALA A 390 48.49 26.85 1.92
C ALA A 390 47.50 25.69 2.22
N GLY A 391 47.94 24.42 2.28
CA GLY A 391 47.00 23.27 2.30
C GLY A 391 47.32 22.13 3.29
N THR A 392 46.30 21.71 4.06
CA THR A 392 46.24 20.42 4.76
C THR A 392 45.24 19.51 4.04
N GLY A 393 45.66 18.32 3.61
CA GLY A 393 44.77 17.34 2.98
C GLY A 393 45.55 16.23 2.29
N ILE A 394 44.96 15.04 2.23
CA ILE A 394 45.48 13.86 1.52
C ILE A 394 44.61 13.64 0.28
N GLN A 395 45.24 13.58 -0.89
CA GLN A 395 44.59 13.26 -2.16
C GLN A 395 44.60 11.75 -2.41
N ALA A 396 43.50 11.21 -2.93
CA ALA A 396 43.41 9.80 -3.31
C ALA A 396 44.20 9.51 -4.60
N ASN A 397 44.82 8.33 -4.67
CA ASN A 397 45.57 7.81 -5.82
C ASN A 397 44.70 7.74 -7.09
N CYS A 398 43.41 7.47 -6.92
CA CYS A 398 42.43 7.36 -8.00
C CYS A 398 41.08 7.92 -7.52
N TYR A 399 40.46 8.77 -8.34
CA TYR A 399 39.12 9.32 -8.14
C TYR A 399 38.41 9.46 -9.50
N SER A 400 37.07 9.58 -9.49
CA SER A 400 36.28 9.76 -10.71
C SER A 400 36.57 11.11 -11.39
N ARG A 401 36.64 11.12 -12.72
CA ARG A 401 36.98 12.28 -13.54
C ARG A 401 35.96 13.41 -13.38
N THR A 402 36.44 14.64 -13.25
CA THR A 402 35.61 15.85 -13.29
C THR A 402 35.01 16.09 -14.68
N ILE A 403 33.74 16.51 -14.71
CA ILE A 403 33.03 16.88 -15.93
C ILE A 403 32.89 18.41 -15.94
N GLU A 404 33.35 19.04 -17.02
CA GLU A 404 33.11 20.47 -17.27
C GLU A 404 31.78 20.62 -18.00
N LEU A 405 30.83 21.33 -17.39
CA LEU A 405 29.51 21.58 -17.95
C LEU A 405 29.15 23.05 -17.79
N ALA A 406 28.97 23.77 -18.89
CA ALA A 406 28.56 25.19 -18.90
C ALA A 406 29.42 26.09 -17.96
N ASN A 407 30.74 25.97 -18.05
CA ASN A 407 31.76 26.68 -17.24
C ASN A 407 31.74 26.36 -15.73
N THR A 408 31.07 25.30 -15.29
CA THR A 408 31.24 24.74 -13.94
C THR A 408 31.95 23.39 -13.99
N LEU A 409 32.80 23.14 -13.00
CA LEU A 409 33.48 21.86 -12.81
C LEU A 409 32.66 21.02 -11.82
N ILE A 410 32.04 19.96 -12.31
CA ILE A 410 31.31 18.99 -11.49
C ILE A 410 32.27 17.84 -11.16
N PHE A 411 32.46 17.59 -9.87
CA PHE A 411 33.29 16.50 -9.37
C PHE A 411 32.40 15.25 -9.20
N GLN A 412 32.97 14.04 -9.39
CA GLN A 412 32.31 12.76 -9.10
C GLN A 412 30.84 12.61 -9.61
N GLY A 413 30.49 13.15 -10.79
CA GLY A 413 29.09 13.27 -11.24
C GLY A 413 28.26 11.97 -11.30
N ALA A 414 28.90 10.80 -11.36
CA ALA A 414 28.21 9.50 -11.22
C ALA A 414 27.68 9.27 -9.79
N ASN A 415 28.44 9.67 -8.76
CA ASN A 415 28.04 9.61 -7.36
C ASN A 415 26.96 10.66 -7.05
N ASP A 416 27.05 11.86 -7.63
CA ASP A 416 26.00 12.89 -7.53
C ASP A 416 24.65 12.40 -8.04
N PHE A 417 24.64 11.72 -9.19
CA PHE A 417 23.43 11.10 -9.72
C PHE A 417 22.81 10.08 -8.74
N MET A 418 23.65 9.32 -8.03
CA MET A 418 23.19 8.40 -6.99
C MET A 418 22.65 9.10 -5.75
N HIS A 419 23.23 10.23 -5.33
CA HIS A 419 22.66 11.07 -4.26
C HIS A 419 21.30 11.64 -4.66
N ILE A 420 21.13 12.10 -5.91
CA ILE A 420 19.84 12.58 -6.42
C ILE A 420 18.80 11.45 -6.39
N LEU A 421 19.15 10.25 -6.84
CA LEU A 421 18.27 9.09 -6.76
C LEU A 421 17.91 8.73 -5.30
N ALA A 422 18.89 8.78 -4.39
CA ALA A 422 18.67 8.55 -2.96
C ALA A 422 17.73 9.58 -2.35
N LEU A 423 17.79 10.86 -2.75
CA LEU A 423 16.85 11.90 -2.31
C LEU A 423 15.42 11.62 -2.79
N VAL A 424 15.24 11.25 -4.07
CA VAL A 424 13.93 10.88 -4.62
C VAL A 424 13.33 9.69 -3.87
N MET A 425 14.11 8.63 -3.66
CA MET A 425 13.67 7.45 -2.91
C MET A 425 13.36 7.77 -1.44
N THR A 426 14.13 8.67 -0.82
CA THR A 426 13.87 9.13 0.56
C THR A 426 12.56 9.90 0.68
N ILE A 427 12.23 10.75 -0.30
CA ILE A 427 10.94 11.45 -0.35
C ILE A 427 9.78 10.46 -0.47
N VAL A 428 9.90 9.44 -1.34
CA VAL A 428 8.89 8.37 -1.48
C VAL A 428 8.70 7.62 -0.16
N MET A 429 9.78 7.21 0.51
CA MET A 429 9.71 6.55 1.82
C MET A 429 9.04 7.45 2.88
N ILE A 430 9.38 8.75 2.96
CA ILE A 430 8.75 9.70 3.89
C ILE A 430 7.23 9.82 3.61
N ILE A 431 6.80 9.83 2.35
CA ILE A 431 5.38 9.89 1.99
C ILE A 431 4.66 8.62 2.45
N HIS A 432 5.23 7.43 2.21
CA HIS A 432 4.65 6.15 2.64
C HIS A 432 4.57 6.01 4.16
N VAL A 433 5.64 6.35 4.89
CA VAL A 433 5.64 6.37 6.38
C VAL A 433 4.55 7.29 6.91
N ARG A 434 4.37 8.47 6.29
CA ARG A 434 3.36 9.45 6.69
C ARG A 434 1.92 9.06 6.34
N SER A 435 1.70 8.18 5.37
CA SER A 435 0.35 7.69 5.05
C SER A 435 -0.20 6.65 6.02
N LYS A 436 0.65 6.00 6.82
CA LYS A 436 0.18 5.13 7.92
C LYS A 436 -0.22 6.01 9.11
N PHE A 437 -1.50 6.01 9.51
CA PHE A 437 -1.98 6.94 10.55
C PHE A 437 -1.81 6.44 11.99
N THR A 438 -1.79 5.12 12.17
CA THR A 438 -1.76 4.37 13.44
C THR A 438 -0.40 3.73 13.75
N ALA A 439 0.46 3.54 12.74
CA ALA A 439 1.74 2.81 12.87
C ALA A 439 2.67 3.27 14.01
N VAL A 440 3.10 2.30 14.81
CA VAL A 440 4.09 2.43 15.90
C VAL A 440 5.46 2.91 15.36
N GLY A 441 6.14 3.79 16.11
CA GLY A 441 7.47 4.32 15.80
C GLY A 441 7.49 5.34 14.65
N ARG A 442 6.33 5.76 14.14
CA ARG A 442 6.23 6.56 12.91
C ARG A 442 6.92 7.92 13.01
N LYS A 443 6.76 8.70 14.09
CA LYS A 443 7.36 10.05 14.17
C LYS A 443 8.89 9.95 14.32
N GLU A 444 9.30 8.90 15.00
CA GLU A 444 10.65 8.50 15.36
C GLU A 444 11.42 8.07 14.10
N ILE A 445 10.90 7.11 13.32
CA ILE A 445 11.49 6.69 12.03
C ILE A 445 11.41 7.79 10.96
N THR A 446 10.37 8.62 10.94
CA THR A 446 10.31 9.78 10.03
C THR A 446 11.46 10.76 10.33
N THR A 447 11.85 10.90 11.61
CA THR A 447 12.98 11.76 12.00
C THR A 447 14.31 11.21 11.45
N PHE A 448 14.49 9.88 11.43
CA PHE A 448 15.64 9.23 10.77
C PHE A 448 15.71 9.58 9.27
N PHE A 449 14.61 9.46 8.53
CA PHE A 449 14.60 9.80 7.09
C PHE A 449 14.85 11.29 6.81
N TYR A 450 14.39 12.21 7.67
CA TYR A 450 14.73 13.64 7.53
C TYR A 450 16.23 13.90 7.77
N ILE A 451 16.87 13.23 8.73
CA ILE A 451 18.32 13.34 8.95
C ILE A 451 19.08 12.74 7.76
N TYR A 452 18.64 11.60 7.22
CA TYR A 452 19.23 10.99 6.02
C TYR A 452 19.12 11.91 4.80
N MET A 453 17.94 12.48 4.55
CA MET A 453 17.72 13.45 3.47
C MET A 453 18.67 14.65 3.60
N LEU A 454 18.85 15.20 4.81
CA LEU A 454 19.76 16.32 5.05
C LEU A 454 21.24 15.92 4.88
N LEU A 455 21.63 14.72 5.33
CA LEU A 455 22.96 14.15 5.10
C LEU A 455 23.27 14.00 3.60
N THR A 456 22.32 13.48 2.82
CA THR A 456 22.46 13.28 1.38
C THR A 456 22.52 14.63 0.65
N LEU A 457 21.74 15.64 1.06
CA LEU A 457 21.84 17.01 0.53
C LEU A 457 23.22 17.64 0.78
N VAL A 458 23.75 17.53 2.00
CA VAL A 458 25.09 18.05 2.34
C VAL A 458 26.20 17.26 1.63
N SER A 459 26.03 15.96 1.46
CA SER A 459 26.97 15.12 0.70
C SER A 459 27.00 15.51 -0.78
N LEU A 460 25.84 15.70 -1.41
CA LEU A 460 25.73 16.20 -2.79
C LEU A 460 26.39 17.59 -2.97
N ILE A 461 26.29 18.49 -1.99
CA ILE A 461 26.95 19.82 -2.05
C ILE A 461 28.48 19.72 -2.03
N LEU A 462 29.02 18.72 -1.31
CA LEU A 462 30.46 18.47 -1.21
C LEU A 462 31.00 17.69 -2.42
N ASP A 463 30.30 16.61 -2.78
CA ASP A 463 30.73 15.66 -3.82
C ASP A 463 30.62 16.29 -5.23
N ALA A 464 29.57 17.09 -5.50
CA ALA A 464 29.44 17.85 -6.74
C ALA A 464 30.40 19.06 -6.83
N GLY A 465 31.08 19.41 -5.74
CA GLY A 465 32.02 20.53 -5.66
C GLY A 465 31.40 21.93 -5.59
N VAL A 466 30.11 22.05 -5.23
CA VAL A 466 29.45 23.36 -5.00
C VAL A 466 30.19 24.18 -3.93
N SER A 467 30.72 23.50 -2.92
CA SER A 467 31.82 24.02 -2.10
C SER A 467 33.11 23.32 -2.54
N ALA A 468 33.97 24.03 -3.27
CA ALA A 468 35.23 23.46 -3.76
C ALA A 468 36.20 23.14 -2.61
N PRO A 469 36.98 22.04 -2.69
CA PRO A 469 38.08 21.76 -1.76
C PRO A 469 39.05 22.94 -1.67
N GLY A 470 39.46 23.31 -0.46
CA GLY A 470 40.30 24.49 -0.21
C GLY A 470 39.54 25.82 -0.08
N SER A 471 38.24 25.87 -0.40
CA SER A 471 37.42 27.04 -0.09
C SER A 471 37.21 27.22 1.43
N GLY A 472 37.03 28.46 1.88
CA GLY A 472 36.84 28.76 3.31
C GLY A 472 35.58 28.13 3.93
N SER A 473 34.57 27.83 3.10
CA SER A 473 33.30 27.19 3.48
C SER A 473 33.39 25.67 3.58
N TYR A 474 34.28 25.01 2.82
CA TYR A 474 34.43 23.55 2.77
C TYR A 474 34.51 22.86 4.14
N PRO A 475 35.36 23.29 5.11
CA PRO A 475 35.44 22.64 6.42
C PRO A 475 34.15 22.72 7.24
N TYR A 476 33.25 23.68 6.99
CA TYR A 476 31.97 23.78 7.69
C TYR A 476 30.96 22.77 7.12
N PHE A 477 30.90 22.62 5.80
CA PHE A 477 30.06 21.60 5.16
C PHE A 477 30.56 20.18 5.47
N ALA A 478 31.87 19.93 5.42
CA ALA A 478 32.44 18.63 5.81
C ALA A 478 32.20 18.30 7.29
N ALA A 479 32.26 19.30 8.18
CA ALA A 479 31.90 19.11 9.59
C ALA A 479 30.41 18.84 9.78
N ALA A 480 29.53 19.49 9.01
CA ALA A 480 28.10 19.22 9.01
C ALA A 480 27.78 17.80 8.49
N GLN A 481 28.47 17.33 7.44
CA GLN A 481 28.35 15.97 6.92
C GLN A 481 28.73 14.93 8.00
N ALA A 482 29.87 15.11 8.66
CA ALA A 482 30.31 14.25 9.76
C ALA A 482 29.34 14.28 10.96
N GLY A 483 28.82 15.47 11.29
CA GLY A 483 27.77 15.65 12.29
C GLY A 483 26.50 14.86 11.97
N LEU A 484 26.00 14.98 10.73
CA LEU A 484 24.78 14.34 10.27
C LEU A 484 24.93 12.82 10.19
N ALA A 485 26.10 12.31 9.81
CA ALA A 485 26.39 10.87 9.81
C ALA A 485 26.28 10.27 11.21
N SER A 486 26.88 10.90 12.23
CA SER A 486 26.77 10.44 13.62
C SER A 486 25.37 10.64 14.20
N ALA A 487 24.69 11.72 13.83
CA ALA A 487 23.29 11.94 14.22
C ALA A 487 22.35 10.87 13.65
N LEU A 488 22.59 10.42 12.42
CA LEU A 488 21.84 9.35 11.77
C LEU A 488 22.04 8.01 12.49
N CYS A 489 23.28 7.65 12.83
CA CYS A 489 23.59 6.43 13.59
C CYS A 489 22.96 6.47 15.00
N THR A 490 23.00 7.63 15.65
CA THR A 490 22.39 7.85 16.98
C THR A 490 20.86 7.76 16.92
N CYS A 491 20.24 8.34 15.88
CA CYS A 491 18.81 8.24 15.64
C CYS A 491 18.37 6.80 15.40
N LEU A 492 19.13 6.03 14.60
CA LEU A 492 18.88 4.62 14.34
C LEU A 492 18.99 3.78 15.62
N LEU A 493 20.02 3.99 16.43
CA LEU A 493 20.17 3.35 17.75
C LEU A 493 18.95 3.57 18.65
N ILE A 494 18.48 4.81 18.77
CA ILE A 494 17.34 5.15 19.64
C ILE A 494 16.04 4.55 19.08
N ASN A 495 15.80 4.64 17.76
CA ASN A 495 14.70 3.94 17.09
C ASN A 495 14.68 2.44 17.42
N GLY A 496 15.85 1.81 17.51
CA GLY A 496 15.96 0.40 17.86
C GLY A 496 15.50 0.04 19.27
N PHE A 497 15.46 1.00 20.20
CA PHE A 497 14.92 0.81 21.55
C PHE A 497 13.41 1.10 21.66
N VAL A 498 12.83 1.88 20.73
CA VAL A 498 11.38 2.18 20.72
C VAL A 498 10.57 0.89 20.62
N GLY A 499 11.01 -0.07 19.81
CA GLY A 499 10.36 -1.37 19.65
C GLY A 499 10.34 -2.27 20.90
N PHE A 500 11.12 -1.95 21.94
CA PHE A 500 11.05 -2.62 23.25
C PHE A 500 10.02 -2.00 24.21
N GLN A 501 9.29 -0.96 23.78
CA GLN A 501 8.29 -0.25 24.57
C GLN A 501 8.81 0.28 25.92
N LEU A 502 10.12 0.57 26.02
CA LEU A 502 10.75 1.21 27.19
C LEU A 502 10.18 2.61 27.47
N TYR A 503 9.60 3.23 26.44
CA TYR A 503 8.83 4.46 26.49
C TYR A 503 7.56 4.26 25.67
N GLU A 504 6.46 4.91 26.07
CA GLU A 504 5.25 4.97 25.25
C GLU A 504 5.56 5.68 23.91
N ASP A 505 5.31 4.96 22.82
CA ASP A 505 5.58 5.42 21.46
C ASP A 505 4.75 6.65 21.07
N GLY A 506 5.32 7.52 20.23
CA GLY A 506 4.64 8.70 19.71
C GLY A 506 4.37 9.80 20.75
N THR A 507 4.69 9.58 22.04
CA THR A 507 4.68 10.59 23.10
C THR A 507 5.67 11.72 22.81
N THR A 508 5.43 12.87 23.43
CA THR A 508 6.37 14.00 23.34
C THR A 508 7.74 13.63 23.91
N LEU A 509 7.80 12.80 24.96
CA LEU A 509 9.05 12.35 25.58
C LEU A 509 9.89 11.52 24.60
N SER A 510 9.32 10.45 24.00
CA SER A 510 10.00 9.61 23.00
C SER A 510 10.62 10.46 21.88
N VAL A 511 9.79 11.29 21.23
CA VAL A 511 10.18 12.09 20.07
C VAL A 511 11.23 13.15 20.43
N TRP A 512 11.11 13.81 21.59
CA TRP A 512 12.10 14.81 22.02
C TRP A 512 13.41 14.18 22.49
N LEU A 513 13.38 13.02 23.17
CA LEU A 513 14.59 12.28 23.55
C LEU A 513 15.40 11.90 22.31
N LEU A 514 14.75 11.29 21.31
CA LEU A 514 15.39 10.96 20.03
C LEU A 514 15.99 12.18 19.35
N ARG A 515 15.25 13.30 19.27
CA ARG A 515 15.71 14.53 18.62
C ARG A 515 16.86 15.19 19.36
N LEU A 516 16.80 15.30 20.69
CA LEU A 516 17.84 15.93 21.51
C LEU A 516 19.12 15.11 21.52
N CYS A 517 19.04 13.78 21.63
CA CYS A 517 20.23 12.92 21.55
C CYS A 517 20.86 12.94 20.15
N SER A 518 20.06 12.91 19.07
CA SER A 518 20.56 13.02 17.70
C SER A 518 21.20 14.38 17.43
N LEU A 519 20.58 15.48 17.91
CA LEU A 519 21.12 16.83 17.83
C LEU A 519 22.40 16.99 18.67
N GLY A 520 22.46 16.38 19.86
CA GLY A 520 23.66 16.33 20.69
C GLY A 520 24.82 15.67 19.95
N MET A 521 24.58 14.53 19.32
CA MET A 521 25.61 13.83 18.53
C MET A 521 25.98 14.54 17.23
N PHE A 522 25.05 15.29 16.60
CA PHE A 522 25.36 16.24 15.52
C PHE A 522 26.34 17.32 16.00
N ILE A 523 26.04 17.97 17.13
CA ILE A 523 26.86 19.05 17.69
C ILE A 523 28.23 18.52 18.11
N ILE A 524 28.30 17.41 18.85
CA ILE A 524 29.56 16.82 19.33
C ILE A 524 30.45 16.42 18.15
N SER A 525 29.90 15.66 17.19
CA SER A 525 30.70 15.15 16.06
C SER A 525 31.10 16.26 15.09
N GLY A 526 30.19 17.19 14.81
CA GLY A 526 30.47 18.37 14.00
C GLY A 526 31.49 19.32 14.64
N ALA A 527 31.43 19.52 15.96
CA ALA A 527 32.42 20.32 16.69
C ALA A 527 33.79 19.65 16.69
N VAL A 528 33.89 18.34 16.99
CA VAL A 528 35.16 17.58 16.93
C VAL A 528 35.77 17.62 15.53
N ALA A 529 34.94 17.49 14.49
CA ALA A 529 35.37 17.64 13.10
C ALA A 529 35.92 19.06 12.82
N LEU A 530 35.10 20.09 13.07
CA LEU A 530 35.46 21.49 12.77
C LEU A 530 36.69 21.98 13.57
N LEU A 531 36.77 21.65 14.85
CA LEU A 531 37.93 21.97 15.70
C LEU A 531 39.20 21.30 15.16
N THR A 532 39.10 20.03 14.75
CA THR A 532 40.24 19.31 14.16
C THR A 532 40.66 19.94 12.83
N PHE A 533 39.73 20.29 11.93
CA PHE A 533 40.05 20.92 10.63
C PHE A 533 40.69 22.31 10.79
N LYS A 534 40.18 23.14 11.71
CA LYS A 534 40.72 24.49 11.96
C LYS A 534 41.96 24.49 12.87
N GLY A 535 42.31 23.36 13.48
CA GLY A 535 43.43 23.26 14.42
C GLY A 535 43.16 23.92 15.78
N TRP A 536 41.89 24.00 16.19
CA TRP A 536 41.41 24.69 17.39
C TRP A 536 41.29 23.72 18.57
N GLY A 537 41.40 24.25 19.80
CA GLY A 537 41.21 23.46 21.03
C GLY A 537 42.24 22.35 21.27
N GLY A 538 43.43 22.43 20.65
CA GLY A 538 44.49 21.43 20.79
C GLY A 538 44.39 20.24 19.82
N LEU A 539 43.24 20.07 19.16
CA LEU A 539 43.07 19.14 18.04
C LEU A 539 43.82 19.68 16.81
N LYS A 540 44.45 18.81 16.02
CA LYS A 540 45.24 19.20 14.84
C LYS A 540 44.91 18.30 13.64
N PRO A 541 44.87 18.83 12.39
CA PRO A 541 44.65 18.01 11.18
C PRO A 541 45.65 16.87 11.00
N SER A 542 46.87 17.03 11.54
CA SER A 542 47.95 16.04 11.49
C SER A 542 47.84 14.91 12.53
N LYS A 543 46.92 15.01 13.51
CA LYS A 543 46.62 13.96 14.50
C LYS A 543 45.09 13.82 14.67
N PRO A 544 44.37 13.34 13.64
CA PRO A 544 42.89 13.31 13.57
C PRO A 544 42.23 12.23 14.46
N ILE A 545 42.84 11.86 15.59
CA ILE A 545 42.38 10.78 16.48
C ILE A 545 40.95 11.05 16.99
N GLY A 546 40.63 12.32 17.30
CA GLY A 546 39.29 12.71 17.75
C GLY A 546 38.19 12.41 16.72
N ILE A 547 38.42 12.76 15.44
CA ILE A 547 37.48 12.42 14.36
C ILE A 547 37.40 10.91 14.20
N PHE A 548 38.52 10.18 14.24
CA PHE A 548 38.50 8.73 14.08
C PHE A 548 37.59 8.05 15.10
N VAL A 549 37.77 8.37 16.39
CA VAL A 549 36.99 7.78 17.48
C VAL A 549 35.51 8.10 17.32
N VAL A 550 35.15 9.36 17.07
CA VAL A 550 33.73 9.79 17.04
C VAL A 550 33.02 9.32 15.76
N LEU A 551 33.66 9.43 14.59
CA LEU A 551 33.01 9.14 13.31
C LEU A 551 33.01 7.64 12.95
N TYR A 552 34.03 6.88 13.35
CA TYR A 552 34.16 5.46 13.01
C TYR A 552 33.86 4.55 14.19
N ILE A 553 34.53 4.72 15.34
CA ILE A 553 34.38 3.79 16.47
C ILE A 553 33.00 3.93 17.13
N VAL A 554 32.60 5.14 17.53
CA VAL A 554 31.31 5.36 18.21
C VAL A 554 30.15 4.96 17.31
N ASN A 555 30.14 5.42 16.05
CA ASN A 555 29.08 5.07 15.09
C ASN A 555 29.01 3.55 14.82
N ALA A 556 30.15 2.85 14.69
CA ALA A 556 30.15 1.40 14.53
C ALA A 556 29.55 0.68 15.75
N ILE A 557 29.87 1.13 16.98
CA ILE A 557 29.28 0.60 18.21
C ILE A 557 27.75 0.83 18.23
N GLN A 558 27.30 2.03 17.86
CA GLN A 558 25.86 2.34 17.78
C GLN A 558 25.13 1.43 16.79
N LEU A 559 25.68 1.21 15.60
CA LEU A 559 25.10 0.32 14.59
C LEU A 559 25.08 -1.15 15.03
N VAL A 560 26.12 -1.64 15.72
CA VAL A 560 26.14 -3.00 16.27
C VAL A 560 25.08 -3.16 17.36
N ILE A 561 24.94 -2.22 18.28
CA ILE A 561 23.91 -2.27 19.33
C ILE A 561 22.51 -2.24 18.69
N TYR A 562 22.28 -1.41 17.67
CA TYR A 562 21.03 -1.38 16.91
C TYR A 562 20.71 -2.75 16.28
N VAL A 563 21.64 -3.34 15.53
CA VAL A 563 21.43 -4.64 14.89
C VAL A 563 21.15 -5.72 15.94
N CYS A 564 21.95 -5.79 17.00
CA CYS A 564 21.72 -6.74 18.09
C CYS A 564 20.35 -6.54 18.76
N SER A 565 19.89 -5.30 18.97
CA SER A 565 18.58 -5.04 19.57
C SER A 565 17.43 -5.45 18.62
N GLN A 566 17.57 -5.23 17.30
CA GLN A 566 16.53 -5.67 16.35
C GLN A 566 16.46 -7.20 16.24
N PHE A 567 17.61 -7.88 16.26
CA PHE A 567 17.65 -9.34 16.34
C PHE A 567 16.97 -9.87 17.60
N LEU A 568 17.24 -9.28 18.77
CA LEU A 568 16.62 -9.68 20.03
C LEU A 568 15.09 -9.48 20.02
N LEU A 569 14.63 -8.36 19.46
CA LEU A 569 13.21 -8.05 19.32
C LEU A 569 12.50 -9.08 18.43
N VAL A 570 13.01 -9.32 17.21
CA VAL A 570 12.40 -10.28 16.27
C VAL A 570 12.44 -11.71 16.80
N LEU A 571 13.53 -12.13 17.46
CA LEU A 571 13.66 -13.50 17.96
C LEU A 571 12.92 -13.76 19.28
N GLY A 572 12.75 -12.73 20.12
CA GLY A 572 12.15 -12.82 21.44
C GLY A 572 10.66 -12.42 21.51
N THR A 573 10.18 -11.59 20.59
CA THR A 573 8.82 -11.02 20.65
C THR A 573 7.95 -11.39 19.43
N LEU A 574 8.50 -11.52 18.23
CA LEU A 574 7.71 -11.81 17.02
C LEU A 574 7.61 -13.32 16.72
N GLU A 575 6.39 -13.73 16.33
CA GLU A 575 6.13 -15.05 15.77
C GLU A 575 6.66 -15.15 14.32
N ASP A 576 6.39 -14.14 13.49
CA ASP A 576 6.93 -14.07 12.13
C ASP A 576 8.43 -13.73 12.11
N ARG A 577 9.20 -14.54 11.38
CA ARG A 577 10.65 -14.40 11.23
C ARG A 577 11.08 -13.77 9.91
N TRP A 578 10.16 -13.42 9.01
CA TRP A 578 10.47 -12.64 7.80
C TRP A 578 11.25 -11.34 8.05
N PRO A 579 10.94 -10.51 9.08
CA PRO A 579 11.68 -9.28 9.36
C PRO A 579 13.18 -9.50 9.62
N LEU A 580 13.58 -10.71 10.06
CA LEU A 580 14.98 -11.09 10.23
C LEU A 580 15.75 -11.05 8.90
N GLY A 581 15.08 -11.39 7.79
CA GLY A 581 15.63 -11.31 6.44
C GLY A 581 15.94 -9.87 6.04
N ASP A 582 15.05 -8.93 6.33
CA ASP A 582 15.25 -7.51 6.01
C ASP A 582 16.44 -6.92 6.81
N ILE A 583 16.59 -7.28 8.10
CA ILE A 583 17.78 -6.89 8.89
C ILE A 583 19.06 -7.49 8.27
N LEU A 584 19.05 -8.79 7.95
CA LEU A 584 20.20 -9.49 7.35
C LEU A 584 20.62 -8.86 6.01
N PHE A 585 19.68 -8.55 5.12
CA PHE A 585 19.95 -7.88 3.85
C PHE A 585 20.46 -6.45 4.06
N GLY A 586 19.91 -5.70 5.02
CA GLY A 586 20.39 -4.36 5.37
C GLY A 586 21.86 -4.37 5.84
N VAL A 587 22.21 -5.28 6.74
CA VAL A 587 23.59 -5.47 7.22
C VAL A 587 24.51 -5.92 6.08
N PHE A 588 24.07 -6.87 5.25
CA PHE A 588 24.81 -7.35 4.08
C PHE A 588 25.16 -6.22 3.10
N PHE A 589 24.18 -5.41 2.70
CA PHE A 589 24.42 -4.28 1.80
C PHE A 589 25.34 -3.23 2.43
N PHE A 590 25.14 -2.89 3.71
CA PHE A 590 26.00 -1.93 4.40
C PHE A 590 27.46 -2.41 4.47
N VAL A 591 27.69 -3.64 4.93
CA VAL A 591 29.04 -4.22 5.06
C VAL A 591 29.74 -4.32 3.71
N ILE A 592 29.05 -4.79 2.66
CA ILE A 592 29.61 -4.83 1.31
C ILE A 592 29.92 -3.41 0.81
N GLY A 593 29.07 -2.42 1.07
CA GLY A 593 29.33 -1.02 0.75
C GLY A 593 30.63 -0.51 1.40
N GLN A 594 30.84 -0.77 2.69
CA GLN A 594 32.07 -0.37 3.38
C GLN A 594 33.32 -1.12 2.84
N VAL A 595 33.19 -2.42 2.54
CA VAL A 595 34.29 -3.22 1.97
C VAL A 595 34.66 -2.72 0.57
N VAL A 596 33.68 -2.46 -0.29
CA VAL A 596 33.90 -1.90 -1.64
C VAL A 596 34.58 -0.53 -1.54
N LEU A 597 34.11 0.33 -0.62
CA LEU A 597 34.68 1.66 -0.39
C LEU A 597 36.14 1.61 0.07
N TYR A 598 36.44 0.92 1.17
CA TYR A 598 37.76 1.01 1.82
C TYR A 598 38.80 0.02 1.29
N VAL A 599 38.38 -1.09 0.69
CA VAL A 599 39.30 -2.14 0.18
C VAL A 599 39.46 -2.06 -1.33
N PHE A 600 38.38 -1.83 -2.09
CA PHE A 600 38.37 -2.00 -3.55
C PHE A 600 38.28 -0.70 -4.38
N SER A 601 38.06 0.47 -3.77
CA SER A 601 37.89 1.76 -4.48
C SER A 601 38.98 2.05 -5.53
N GLU A 602 40.25 1.94 -5.16
CA GLU A 602 41.40 2.18 -6.05
C GLU A 602 41.44 1.19 -7.24
N THR A 603 41.19 -0.10 -6.95
CA THR A 603 41.14 -1.19 -7.94
C THR A 603 39.99 -0.98 -8.94
N ILE A 604 38.80 -0.59 -8.44
CA ILE A 604 37.63 -0.28 -9.26
C ILE A 604 37.93 0.90 -10.16
N CYS A 605 38.39 2.02 -9.58
CA CYS A 605 38.65 3.27 -10.27
C CYS A 605 39.69 3.13 -11.40
N THR A 606 40.76 2.36 -11.18
CA THR A 606 41.78 2.10 -12.20
C THR A 606 41.27 1.18 -13.32
N HIS A 607 40.51 0.12 -13.01
CA HIS A 607 39.95 -0.76 -14.04
C HIS A 607 38.85 -0.11 -14.90
N VAL A 608 38.05 0.78 -14.33
CA VAL A 608 36.98 1.52 -15.05
C VAL A 608 37.44 2.88 -15.56
N GLN A 609 38.76 3.06 -15.80
CA GLN A 609 39.35 4.23 -16.44
C GLN A 609 38.94 5.59 -15.84
N HIS A 610 38.83 5.67 -14.50
CA HIS A 610 38.40 6.87 -13.77
C HIS A 610 36.95 7.34 -14.06
N TYR A 611 36.06 6.48 -14.58
CA TYR A 611 34.64 6.85 -14.73
C TYR A 611 33.85 6.69 -13.41
N LEU A 612 34.10 5.62 -12.66
CA LEU A 612 33.47 5.30 -11.38
C LEU A 612 34.55 5.06 -10.32
N ASP A 613 34.21 5.23 -9.05
CA ASP A 613 35.07 4.93 -7.90
C ASP A 613 34.29 4.15 -6.82
N GLY A 614 34.92 3.86 -5.68
CA GLY A 614 34.26 3.14 -4.59
C GLY A 614 33.10 3.91 -3.94
N LEU A 615 33.07 5.25 -4.05
CA LEU A 615 32.00 6.08 -3.47
C LEU A 615 30.67 5.85 -4.20
N PHE A 616 30.68 5.80 -5.54
CA PHE A 616 29.49 5.46 -6.32
C PHE A 616 28.81 4.16 -5.84
N PHE A 617 29.58 3.08 -5.69
CA PHE A 617 29.05 1.80 -5.22
C PHE A 617 28.67 1.83 -3.73
N ALA A 618 29.41 2.53 -2.89
CA ALA A 618 29.06 2.71 -1.49
C ALA A 618 27.74 3.47 -1.31
N THR A 619 27.48 4.51 -2.11
CA THR A 619 26.23 5.28 -2.11
C THR A 619 25.04 4.41 -2.53
N ILE A 620 25.20 3.55 -3.54
CA ILE A 620 24.18 2.51 -3.90
C ILE A 620 23.91 1.58 -2.71
N CYS A 621 24.96 1.00 -2.12
CA CYS A 621 24.84 0.07 -1.00
C CYS A 621 24.22 0.72 0.25
N ASN A 622 24.56 1.97 0.54
CA ASN A 622 23.99 2.75 1.64
C ASN A 622 22.50 3.03 1.41
N LEU A 623 22.10 3.40 0.18
CA LEU A 623 20.69 3.57 -0.17
C LEU A 623 19.90 2.26 0.00
N LEU A 624 20.44 1.13 -0.48
CA LEU A 624 19.83 -0.19 -0.30
C LEU A 624 19.70 -0.57 1.18
N ALA A 625 20.73 -0.31 2.00
CA ALA A 625 20.67 -0.54 3.44
C ALA A 625 19.58 0.31 4.12
N VAL A 626 19.45 1.59 3.77
CA VAL A 626 18.38 2.47 4.28
C VAL A 626 16.99 2.01 3.81
N MET A 627 16.86 1.50 2.58
CA MET A 627 15.62 0.89 2.10
C MET A 627 15.27 -0.41 2.86
N MET A 628 16.26 -1.19 3.31
CA MET A 628 16.01 -2.35 4.17
C MET A 628 15.62 -1.93 5.60
N VAL A 629 16.16 -0.84 6.14
CA VAL A 629 15.67 -0.24 7.41
C VAL A 629 14.20 0.21 7.29
N TYR A 630 13.83 0.85 6.17
CA TYR A 630 12.42 1.16 5.86
C TYR A 630 11.57 -0.12 5.81
N LYS A 631 12.01 -1.14 5.06
CA LYS A 631 11.24 -2.37 4.86
C LYS A 631 11.06 -3.18 6.13
N TYR A 632 12.10 -3.24 6.98
CA TYR A 632 12.01 -3.82 8.31
C TYR A 632 10.94 -3.11 9.17
N TRP A 633 10.98 -1.78 9.26
CA TRP A 633 9.96 -1.00 9.98
C TRP A 633 8.56 -1.21 9.39
N ASP A 634 8.43 -1.23 8.07
CA ASP A 634 7.17 -1.48 7.37
C ASP A 634 6.62 -2.88 7.68
N SER A 635 7.50 -3.88 7.77
CA SER A 635 7.11 -5.27 8.05
C SER A 635 6.68 -5.52 9.49
N ILE A 636 7.23 -4.80 10.48
CA ILE A 636 6.79 -4.90 11.88
C ILE A 636 5.59 -3.98 12.21
N THR A 637 5.10 -3.18 11.25
CA THR A 637 3.95 -2.26 11.40
C THR A 637 2.81 -2.59 10.42
N LYS A 638 2.52 -3.88 10.23
CA LYS A 638 1.49 -4.36 9.29
C LYS A 638 0.07 -4.40 9.86
N GLU A 639 -0.07 -4.60 11.17
CA GLU A 639 -1.35 -4.88 11.85
C GLU A 639 -2.22 -3.61 12.08
N ASP A 640 -1.64 -2.42 11.90
CA ASP A 640 -2.29 -1.14 12.18
C ASP A 640 -3.34 -0.67 11.15
N LEU A 641 -3.50 -1.39 10.03
CA LEU A 641 -4.46 -1.07 8.96
C LEU A 641 -5.85 -1.68 9.18
N GLU A 642 -6.00 -2.74 9.98
CA GLU A 642 -7.30 -3.29 10.36
C GLU A 642 -7.97 -2.52 11.51
N PHE A 643 -7.17 -1.91 12.40
CA PHE A 643 -7.66 -1.03 13.48
C PHE A 643 -7.72 0.45 13.09
N SER A 644 -7.41 0.80 11.84
CA SER A 644 -7.71 2.12 11.25
C SER A 644 -9.21 2.30 10.94
N VAL A 645 -10.06 1.95 11.92
CA VAL A 645 -11.47 2.34 11.93
C VAL A 645 -11.52 3.87 11.94
N GLY A 646 -12.36 4.47 11.09
CA GLY A 646 -12.45 5.92 11.01
C GLY A 646 -12.78 6.54 12.37
N VAL A 647 -12.27 7.76 12.63
CA VAL A 647 -12.56 8.52 13.84
C VAL A 647 -14.01 9.03 13.84
N LYS A 648 -14.94 8.10 14.10
CA LYS A 648 -16.16 8.33 14.86
C LYS A 648 -16.12 7.34 16.02
N GLN A 649 -15.90 7.86 17.23
CA GLN A 649 -16.13 7.10 18.45
C GLN A 649 -17.53 6.49 18.40
N HIS A 650 -17.67 5.19 18.68
CA HIS A 650 -18.78 4.51 19.38
C HIS A 650 -18.55 2.98 19.38
N ASN A 651 -17.39 2.53 19.85
CA ASN A 651 -17.21 1.11 20.17
C ASN A 651 -17.96 0.81 21.48
N TRP A 652 -19.13 0.19 21.35
CA TRP A 652 -19.71 -0.60 22.43
C TRP A 652 -19.08 -1.99 22.38
N GLU A 653 -18.05 -2.23 23.19
CA GLU A 653 -17.61 -3.60 23.46
C GLU A 653 -18.70 -4.33 24.26
N VAL A 654 -19.24 -5.39 23.66
CA VAL A 654 -20.08 -6.34 24.39
C VAL A 654 -19.13 -7.16 25.27
N LYS A 655 -19.06 -6.80 26.56
CA LYS A 655 -18.48 -7.68 27.58
C LYS A 655 -19.17 -9.03 27.50
N GLU A 656 -18.38 -10.11 27.48
CA GLU A 656 -18.89 -11.46 27.55
C GLU A 656 -19.79 -11.65 28.78
N LEU A 657 -20.85 -12.44 28.61
CA LEU A 657 -21.84 -12.68 29.65
C LEU A 657 -21.24 -13.57 30.75
N LEU A 658 -20.87 -12.95 31.87
CA LEU A 658 -20.59 -13.67 33.11
C LEU A 658 -21.82 -14.51 33.52
N PRO A 659 -21.64 -15.74 34.02
CA PRO A 659 -22.74 -16.58 34.50
C PRO A 659 -23.59 -15.89 35.59
N GLU A 660 -24.89 -16.18 35.61
CA GLU A 660 -25.90 -15.49 36.45
C GLU A 660 -25.67 -15.59 37.99
N GLU A 661 -24.75 -16.43 38.47
CA GLU A 661 -24.61 -16.73 39.91
C GLU A 661 -23.84 -15.65 40.72
N GLU A 662 -23.02 -14.80 40.09
CA GLU A 662 -22.26 -13.74 40.81
C GLU A 662 -23.01 -12.40 40.98
N LYS A 663 -24.25 -12.26 40.48
CA LYS A 663 -25.04 -11.02 40.60
C LYS A 663 -25.49 -10.65 42.03
N ARG A 664 -25.14 -11.44 43.06
CA ARG A 664 -25.44 -11.18 44.48
C ARG A 664 -24.16 -11.01 45.31
N GLY A 665 -23.37 -9.96 45.09
CA GLY A 665 -22.10 -9.82 45.82
C GLY A 665 -21.40 -8.47 45.90
N THR A 666 -21.85 -7.38 45.29
CA THR A 666 -21.10 -6.11 45.29
C THR A 666 -21.92 -4.91 45.80
N VAL A 667 -21.64 -4.54 47.04
CA VAL A 667 -22.10 -3.29 47.68
C VAL A 667 -21.31 -2.12 47.10
N TYR A 668 -22.00 -1.09 46.61
CA TYR A 668 -21.36 0.18 46.25
C TYR A 668 -20.85 0.90 47.50
N ASN A 669 -19.57 1.27 47.51
CA ASN A 669 -19.03 2.24 48.44
C ASN A 669 -18.30 3.34 47.65
N GLN A 670 -18.55 4.60 47.98
CA GLN A 670 -18.06 5.78 47.26
C GLN A 670 -16.81 6.38 47.90
N SER A 671 -15.85 6.82 47.08
CA SER A 671 -14.93 7.95 47.31
C SER A 671 -14.07 8.14 46.04
N GLU A 672 -13.39 9.24 45.74
CA GLU A 672 -13.48 10.67 46.11
C GLU A 672 -12.60 11.40 45.07
N TYR A 673 -13.16 12.25 44.21
CA TYR A 673 -12.48 13.41 43.59
C TYR A 673 -13.45 14.13 42.63
N SER A 674 -14.28 15.03 43.15
CA SER A 674 -15.08 15.94 42.34
C SER A 674 -15.31 17.26 43.06
N ASP A 675 -14.44 18.23 42.77
CA ASP A 675 -14.59 19.65 43.04
C ASP A 675 -14.04 20.37 41.79
N SER A 676 -14.57 21.50 41.31
CA SER A 676 -15.58 22.39 41.88
C SER A 676 -16.23 23.25 40.76
N LEU A 677 -17.19 24.11 41.14
CA LEU A 677 -17.86 25.19 40.38
C LEU A 677 -19.26 24.91 39.79
N TYR A 678 -20.28 24.94 40.65
CA TYR A 678 -21.47 25.78 40.43
C TYR A 678 -22.09 26.20 41.77
N HIS A 679 -22.35 27.50 41.93
CA HIS A 679 -22.93 28.04 43.16
C HIS A 679 -24.47 27.86 43.19
N GLN A 680 -24.95 27.25 44.27
CA GLN A 680 -26.36 27.03 44.66
C GLN A 680 -27.05 28.32 45.18
N PRO A 681 -28.33 28.31 45.66
CA PRO A 681 -29.51 27.47 45.38
C PRO A 681 -30.88 28.22 45.36
N MET A 682 -32.01 27.53 45.09
CA MET A 682 -33.09 27.33 46.10
C MET A 682 -34.25 26.40 45.65
N ASN A 683 -34.18 25.15 46.08
CA ASN A 683 -35.13 24.50 46.99
C ASN A 683 -36.63 24.95 46.99
N ARG A 684 -37.55 24.07 46.55
CA ARG A 684 -38.46 23.37 47.49
C ARG A 684 -39.21 22.18 46.89
N SER A 685 -39.62 21.29 47.78
CA SER A 685 -40.06 19.92 47.52
C SER A 685 -41.57 19.68 47.73
N SER A 686 -42.02 18.56 47.18
CA SER A 686 -42.93 17.57 47.81
C SER A 686 -44.46 17.57 47.55
N HIS A 687 -44.87 16.37 47.12
CA HIS A 687 -45.99 15.54 47.58
C HIS A 687 -47.39 15.57 46.92
N TYR A 688 -47.67 14.41 46.30
CA TYR A 688 -48.86 13.56 46.40
C TYR A 688 -50.21 13.94 45.77
N SER A 689 -50.66 13.00 44.94
CA SER A 689 -51.98 12.32 45.01
C SER A 689 -53.18 12.87 44.22
N LEU A 690 -53.46 12.16 43.12
CA LEU A 690 -54.78 11.67 42.66
C LEU A 690 -55.93 12.62 42.26
N ALA A 691 -56.56 12.17 41.15
CA ALA A 691 -57.98 12.19 40.83
C ALA A 691 -58.63 13.41 40.14
N GLY A 692 -59.33 13.11 39.03
CA GLY A 692 -60.53 13.79 38.52
C GLY A 692 -60.25 15.09 37.75
N HIS A 693 -60.35 15.12 36.42
CA HIS A 693 -61.48 14.63 35.61
C HIS A 693 -61.07 14.27 34.18
#